data_AF-A0A7V3JIJ7-F1
#
_entry.id   AF-A0A7V3JIJ7-F1
#
_cell.length_a   1.000
_cell.length_b   1.000
_cell.length_c   1.000
_cell.angle_alpha   90.00
_cell.angle_beta   90.00
_cell.angle_gamma   90.00
#
_symmetry.space_group_name_H-M   'P 1'
#
loop_
_entity.id
_entity.type
_entity.pdbx_description
1 polymer ?
#
loop_
_entity_poly.entity_id
_entity_poly.type
_entity_poly.pdbx_seq_one_letter_code
_entity_poly.pdbx_strand_id
1 'polypeptide(L)'
;MVFLGEFALKLALAQGKGLYVRRNWLTGLLPAIPVGFLAYATHHLALAVEGEWVVAIRALRYLRLSRVAEWLRVARPLLRLARLVGFMLWTSDRLVRRMSPLLNRNVVVFEQAALEELGAPHHKALESLRERFSHLAADAEELEPAARLAVLHARVADLRAKLGAPTAALARTPSAGPASSREIPLEDVIVQLLSATPASVAERFGRGLARSIAQWCRAFDVFAVRRLPVIRDLVAASRLADPYEAAARAGNRIGLLGRRLLERVYWFADLYGTVTAPQLVDSIGEWMIRGTAQPARRFLLFGTLFVLLSHLVLRLPHPGFLDYLAALVNRVLGTPLVVLGTLCLIPLLVGLWFRQIAGEASDFYTKVAEAQFLSGAKRMKRRLAQRWHSVWIQRVLAPEAELAGAAGTSCGDALRATVERLWDDYLDGAPLHRSDTRVTTQLLGNLDLLSLYSSRLRYGRRRRKQLRRLDLSAARGSLRGPYLWFHFISRSLTQQTAKLVVDYNTFAIPVDRLARATEEEVRAYAAWLVRRGRCGLDALGLPPAVRQRLEAAGPATSENGQAGRLRQSFQGSDFTALHFLSDEAELADDIRRRYGPWVAELMERDRRDNIRRVFRAYPLHHWPKEQRTFNPLVFYQQHLAGGWVLVFPLKVAWWLTVLGWRALRLVGRKVREVLSPPVAEVSELADDEPLAVALRKVHRMRKPVFLQCLQLRAEFDPEYLGVLLPGCPGLRGPTVPVDDDLNLIAAEPPLRRQLAQLAAGRRRQVLDLRYWLRRLGLEDEPAESLRAMALAYIVDHCRVRSLLESVRAVERSWAFAATRDSAAQQRTEREVDRAPRRGAWGPLKAVAGAMLGAKDVLLRPFRFRRQRFERQAERVLAYPWLANIPRGCHPQWIRQAWERPELRKAVQTLACFFLTPDPLAEARDALQAVARDPAPWTRQLVVLRAVQTLSVLDLQLYCDLVARLGRYPENPSAPELTAYPV
;
A
#
# COMPACT_ATOMS: atom_id res chain seq x y z
N MET A 1 -26.64 -0.17 46.05
CA MET A 1 -26.77 1.04 46.91
C MET A 1 -25.57 1.97 46.78
N VAL A 2 -24.32 1.54 47.02
CA VAL A 2 -23.12 2.42 46.97
C VAL A 2 -23.01 3.27 45.68
N PHE A 3 -23.10 2.67 44.50
CA PHE A 3 -23.02 3.41 43.22
C PHE A 3 -24.18 4.39 42.99
N LEU A 4 -25.37 4.09 43.53
CA LEU A 4 -26.56 4.91 43.40
C LEU A 4 -26.48 6.12 44.35
N GLY A 5 -25.95 5.90 45.56
CA GLY A 5 -25.58 6.97 46.49
C GLY A 5 -24.47 7.87 45.96
N GLU A 6 -23.43 7.30 45.35
CA GLU A 6 -22.37 8.08 44.70
C GLU A 6 -22.90 8.94 43.54
N PHE A 7 -23.80 8.37 42.73
CA PHE A 7 -24.45 9.12 41.64
C PHE A 7 -25.34 10.25 42.19
N ALA A 8 -26.15 9.98 43.22
CA ALA A 8 -27.02 10.96 43.85
C ALA A 8 -26.22 12.10 44.49
N LEU A 9 -25.12 11.79 45.18
CA LEU A 9 -24.22 12.78 45.78
C LEU A 9 -23.59 13.67 44.69
N LYS A 10 -23.08 13.08 43.61
CA LYS A 10 -22.50 13.83 42.50
C LYS A 10 -23.54 14.67 41.74
N LEU A 11 -24.77 14.17 41.63
CA LEU A 11 -25.88 14.92 41.06
C LEU A 11 -26.27 16.11 41.94
N ALA A 12 -26.27 15.93 43.26
CA ALA A 12 -26.58 17.00 44.22
C ALA A 12 -25.54 18.13 44.17
N LEU A 13 -24.26 17.78 43.99
CA LEU A 13 -23.13 18.72 43.93
C LEU A 13 -22.93 19.38 42.54
N ALA A 14 -23.62 18.92 41.50
CA ALA A 14 -23.46 19.46 40.15
C ALA A 14 -24.24 20.77 39.95
N GLN A 15 -23.57 21.86 39.56
CA GLN A 15 -24.19 23.17 39.29
C GLN A 15 -25.26 23.12 38.18
N GLY A 16 -25.12 22.22 37.20
CA GLY A 16 -26.11 21.97 36.14
C GLY A 16 -26.73 20.59 36.26
N LYS A 17 -27.66 20.39 37.22
CA LYS A 17 -28.28 19.08 37.53
C LYS A 17 -28.84 18.37 36.29
N GLY A 18 -29.59 19.07 35.45
CA GLY A 18 -30.16 18.51 34.21
C GLY A 18 -29.12 18.08 33.17
N LEU A 19 -28.08 18.88 32.97
CA LEU A 19 -26.96 18.54 32.08
C LEU A 19 -26.14 17.37 32.63
N TYR A 20 -25.97 17.29 33.95
CA TYR A 20 -25.30 16.19 34.61
C TYR A 20 -26.07 14.88 34.45
N VAL A 21 -27.38 14.88 34.66
CA VAL A 21 -28.23 13.70 34.38
C VAL A 21 -28.14 13.33 32.90
N ARG A 22 -28.33 14.28 31.97
CA ARG A 22 -28.27 14.01 30.53
C ARG A 22 -26.94 13.37 30.11
N ARG A 23 -25.82 13.81 30.69
CA ARG A 23 -24.47 13.33 30.35
C ARG A 23 -24.10 12.01 31.03
N ASN A 24 -24.67 11.71 32.20
CA ASN A 24 -24.29 10.54 33.01
C ASN A 24 -25.43 9.53 33.20
N TRP A 25 -26.59 9.72 32.57
CA TRP A 25 -27.73 8.81 32.64
C TRP A 25 -27.34 7.39 32.21
N LEU A 26 -26.67 7.27 31.07
CA LEU A 26 -26.35 5.97 30.46
C LEU A 26 -25.12 5.30 31.10
N THR A 27 -24.15 6.09 31.56
CA THR A 27 -22.87 5.61 32.11
C THR A 27 -22.86 5.52 33.64
N GLY A 28 -23.70 6.28 34.34
CA GLY A 28 -23.74 6.36 35.79
C GLY A 28 -25.03 5.80 36.40
N LEU A 29 -26.19 6.24 35.91
CA LEU A 29 -27.48 5.83 36.48
C LEU A 29 -27.88 4.40 36.06
N LEU A 30 -27.85 4.10 34.76
CA LEU A 30 -28.26 2.80 34.23
C LEU A 30 -27.48 1.61 34.83
N PRO A 31 -26.14 1.68 35.03
CA PRO A 31 -25.39 0.60 35.67
C PRO A 31 -25.59 0.52 37.19
N ALA A 32 -25.99 1.62 37.83
CA ALA A 32 -26.16 1.72 39.27
C ALA A 32 -27.48 1.11 39.76
N ILE A 33 -28.52 1.07 38.91
CA ILE A 33 -29.83 0.48 39.24
C ILE A 33 -29.68 -1.06 39.33
N PRO A 34 -29.85 -1.67 40.52
CA PRO A 34 -29.81 -3.12 40.64
C PRO A 34 -31.02 -3.71 39.91
N VAL A 35 -30.80 -4.65 38.99
CA VAL A 35 -31.93 -5.36 38.31
C VAL A 35 -32.80 -6.10 39.33
N GLY A 36 -32.18 -6.57 40.42
CA GLY A 36 -32.90 -7.11 41.58
C GLY A 36 -33.82 -6.09 42.22
N PHE A 37 -33.46 -4.80 42.26
CA PHE A 37 -34.31 -3.72 42.76
C PHE A 37 -35.44 -3.39 41.79
N LEU A 38 -35.22 -3.41 40.47
CA LEU A 38 -36.32 -3.26 39.50
C LEU A 38 -37.29 -4.44 39.57
N ALA A 39 -36.78 -5.67 39.63
CA ALA A 39 -37.60 -6.87 39.78
C ALA A 39 -38.34 -6.89 41.13
N TYR A 40 -37.65 -6.52 42.23
CA TYR A 40 -38.21 -6.39 43.56
C TYR A 40 -39.23 -5.25 43.62
N ALA A 41 -38.99 -4.10 43.02
CA ALA A 41 -39.93 -2.98 42.96
C ALA A 41 -41.15 -3.35 42.12
N THR A 42 -41.00 -4.04 40.98
CA THR A 42 -42.14 -4.54 40.21
C THR A 42 -42.91 -5.63 40.95
N HIS A 43 -42.23 -6.46 41.75
CA HIS A 43 -42.85 -7.52 42.54
C HIS A 43 -43.54 -6.96 43.79
N HIS A 44 -42.94 -5.98 44.47
CA HIS A 44 -43.54 -5.26 45.59
C HIS A 44 -44.65 -4.30 45.14
N LEU A 45 -44.58 -3.67 43.96
CA LEU A 45 -45.74 -2.97 43.40
C LEU A 45 -46.89 -3.93 43.06
N ALA A 46 -46.58 -5.18 42.72
CA ALA A 46 -47.58 -6.23 42.50
C ALA A 46 -48.13 -6.82 43.80
N LEU A 47 -47.39 -6.73 44.92
CA LEU A 47 -47.77 -7.24 46.25
C LEU A 47 -48.34 -6.17 47.18
N ALA A 48 -47.98 -4.89 47.01
CA ALA A 48 -48.47 -3.74 47.80
C ALA A 48 -49.90 -3.31 47.39
N VAL A 49 -50.72 -4.28 47.00
CA VAL A 49 -52.10 -4.12 46.50
C VAL A 49 -53.11 -3.97 47.66
N GLU A 50 -52.66 -3.98 48.91
CA GLU A 50 -53.55 -3.99 50.09
C GLU A 50 -53.56 -2.68 50.90
N GLY A 51 -52.99 -1.58 50.41
CA GLY A 51 -53.06 -0.25 51.03
C GLY A 51 -53.71 0.81 50.14
N GLU A 52 -54.36 1.81 50.76
CA GLU A 52 -55.31 2.82 50.24
C GLU A 52 -54.94 3.63 48.96
N TRP A 53 -53.82 3.35 48.29
CA TRP A 53 -53.42 3.98 47.02
C TRP A 53 -54.09 3.36 45.76
N VAL A 54 -55.36 2.96 45.89
CA VAL A 54 -56.08 2.14 44.89
C VAL A 54 -56.41 2.89 43.58
N VAL A 55 -56.50 4.22 43.60
CA VAL A 55 -56.92 5.00 42.41
C VAL A 55 -55.78 5.26 41.42
N ALA A 56 -54.56 5.57 41.91
CA ALA A 56 -53.41 5.81 41.04
C ALA A 56 -52.87 4.51 40.39
N ILE A 57 -53.01 3.37 41.07
CA ILE A 57 -52.47 2.08 40.60
C ILE A 57 -53.45 1.39 39.61
N ARG A 58 -54.76 1.67 39.65
CA ARG A 58 -55.71 1.18 38.63
C ARG A 58 -55.40 1.70 37.22
N ALA A 59 -54.91 2.92 37.08
CA ALA A 59 -54.46 3.45 35.80
C ALA A 59 -53.24 2.68 35.25
N LEU A 60 -52.34 2.23 36.12
CA LEU A 60 -51.18 1.38 35.77
C LEU A 60 -51.56 -0.06 35.44
N ARG A 61 -52.71 -0.57 35.91
CA ARG A 61 -53.21 -1.92 35.59
C ARG A 61 -53.66 -2.06 34.13
N TYR A 62 -54.01 -0.95 33.46
CA TYR A 62 -54.29 -0.93 32.01
C TYR A 62 -53.02 -1.03 31.15
N LEU A 63 -51.85 -0.69 31.70
CA LEU A 63 -50.55 -1.02 31.12
C LEU A 63 -50.23 -2.48 31.45
N ARG A 64 -50.72 -3.42 30.63
CA ARG A 64 -50.50 -4.90 30.69
C ARG A 64 -49.15 -5.31 31.34
N LEU A 65 -49.07 -5.30 32.66
CA LEU A 65 -47.84 -5.47 33.45
C LEU A 65 -47.29 -6.90 33.33
N SER A 66 -48.16 -7.88 33.06
CA SER A 66 -47.77 -9.25 32.73
C SER A 66 -46.95 -9.31 31.43
N ARG A 67 -47.36 -8.58 30.38
CA ARG A 67 -46.57 -8.45 29.16
C ARG A 67 -45.25 -7.72 29.43
N VAL A 68 -45.26 -6.68 30.26
CA VAL A 68 -44.02 -5.97 30.62
C VAL A 68 -43.03 -6.89 31.34
N ALA A 69 -43.49 -7.80 32.21
CA ALA A 69 -42.65 -8.80 32.87
C ALA A 69 -42.07 -9.84 31.88
N GLU A 70 -42.85 -10.28 30.89
CA GLU A 70 -42.36 -11.14 29.80
C GLU A 70 -41.36 -10.41 28.91
N TRP A 71 -41.65 -9.16 28.53
CA TRP A 71 -40.71 -8.30 27.80
C TRP A 71 -39.44 -8.03 28.61
N LEU A 72 -39.50 -7.91 29.93
CA LEU A 72 -38.32 -7.78 30.81
C LEU A 72 -37.49 -9.08 30.86
N ARG A 73 -38.12 -10.25 30.80
CA ARG A 73 -37.42 -11.54 30.69
C ARG A 73 -36.71 -11.68 29.34
N VAL A 74 -37.38 -11.31 28.24
CA VAL A 74 -36.80 -11.27 26.89
C VAL A 74 -35.73 -10.16 26.76
N ALA A 75 -35.89 -9.05 27.48
CA ALA A 75 -34.93 -7.94 27.52
C ALA A 75 -33.76 -8.18 28.48
N ARG A 76 -33.79 -9.20 29.35
CA ARG A 76 -32.69 -9.54 30.28
C ARG A 76 -31.32 -9.70 29.59
N PRO A 77 -31.17 -10.42 28.45
CA PRO A 77 -29.92 -10.45 27.70
C PRO A 77 -29.53 -9.07 27.14
N LEU A 78 -30.49 -8.28 26.65
CA LEU A 78 -30.24 -6.91 26.15
C LEU A 78 -29.80 -5.97 27.27
N LEU A 79 -30.38 -6.06 28.46
CA LEU A 79 -29.98 -5.29 29.65
C LEU A 79 -28.60 -5.72 30.17
N ARG A 80 -28.28 -7.02 30.14
CA ARG A 80 -26.93 -7.52 30.45
C ARG A 80 -25.90 -6.97 29.45
N LEU A 81 -26.24 -6.97 28.16
CA LEU A 81 -25.41 -6.38 27.12
C LEU A 81 -25.25 -4.87 27.34
N ALA A 82 -26.34 -4.14 27.62
CA ALA A 82 -26.31 -2.71 27.91
C ALA A 82 -25.46 -2.38 29.14
N ARG A 83 -25.50 -3.20 30.20
CA ARG A 83 -24.65 -3.03 31.38
C ARG A 83 -23.18 -3.33 31.09
N LEU A 84 -22.89 -4.36 30.29
CA LEU A 84 -21.53 -4.66 29.85
C LEU A 84 -20.98 -3.51 28.99
N VAL A 85 -21.78 -2.98 28.08
CA VAL A 85 -21.44 -1.78 27.29
C VAL A 85 -21.25 -0.56 28.18
N GLY A 86 -22.13 -0.34 29.16
CA GLY A 86 -22.00 0.76 30.14
C GLY A 86 -20.72 0.65 30.98
N PHE A 87 -20.36 -0.55 31.42
CA PHE A 87 -19.12 -0.79 32.16
C PHE A 87 -17.87 -0.61 31.28
N MET A 88 -17.93 -1.06 30.01
CA MET A 88 -16.86 -0.79 29.03
C MET A 88 -16.68 0.71 28.78
N LEU A 89 -17.78 1.47 28.66
CA LEU A 89 -17.74 2.92 28.49
C LEU A 89 -17.15 3.61 29.72
N TRP A 90 -17.55 3.19 30.92
CA TRP A 90 -17.02 3.73 32.17
C TRP A 90 -15.52 3.42 32.37
N THR A 91 -15.10 2.18 32.08
CA THR A 91 -13.69 1.80 32.14
C THR A 91 -12.85 2.53 31.09
N SER A 92 -13.40 2.76 29.89
CA SER A 92 -12.79 3.62 28.86
C SER A 92 -12.62 5.06 29.37
N ASP A 93 -13.65 5.66 29.97
CA ASP A 93 -13.58 7.01 30.55
C ASP A 93 -12.49 7.09 31.64
N ARG A 94 -12.38 6.07 32.50
CA ARG A 94 -11.35 6.02 33.55
C ARG A 94 -9.95 5.83 32.97
N LEU A 95 -9.79 5.00 31.95
CA LEU A 95 -8.52 4.79 31.25
C LEU A 95 -8.05 6.08 30.58
N VAL A 96 -8.94 6.76 29.85
CA VAL A 96 -8.63 8.04 29.19
C VAL A 96 -8.24 9.10 30.20
N ARG A 97 -8.92 9.18 31.35
CA ARG A 97 -8.52 10.08 32.45
C ARG A 97 -7.12 9.77 33.00
N ARG A 98 -6.77 8.48 33.15
CA ARG A 98 -5.40 8.07 33.53
C ARG A 98 -4.37 8.41 32.46
N MET A 99 -4.76 8.36 31.19
CA MET A 99 -3.92 8.73 30.05
C MET A 99 -3.96 10.24 29.76
N SER A 100 -4.67 11.05 30.54
CA SER A 100 -4.82 12.50 30.34
C SER A 100 -3.48 13.22 30.14
N PRO A 101 -2.40 12.96 30.90
CA PRO A 101 -1.11 13.64 30.69
C PRO A 101 -0.50 13.41 29.30
N LEU A 102 -0.81 12.27 28.68
CA LEU A 102 -0.34 11.90 27.35
C LEU A 102 -1.27 12.42 26.25
N LEU A 103 -2.58 12.36 26.50
CA LEU A 103 -3.62 12.74 25.54
C LEU A 103 -3.88 14.24 25.51
N ASN A 104 -3.53 14.97 26.58
CA ASN A 104 -3.65 16.42 26.67
C ASN A 104 -2.44 17.12 26.03
N ARG A 105 -2.15 16.73 24.78
CA ARG A 105 -1.15 17.38 23.94
C ARG A 105 -1.84 17.81 22.65
N ASN A 106 -1.48 19.00 22.19
CA ASN A 106 -1.98 19.53 20.92
C ASN A 106 -1.17 18.86 19.81
N VAL A 107 -1.81 17.97 19.07
CA VAL A 107 -1.16 17.32 17.94
C VAL A 107 -1.33 18.23 16.73
N VAL A 108 -0.25 18.83 16.25
CA VAL A 108 -0.26 19.66 15.04
C VAL A 108 -0.19 18.74 13.83
N VAL A 109 -1.12 18.88 12.90
CA VAL A 109 -1.15 18.09 11.66
C VAL A 109 -0.57 18.93 10.51
N PHE A 110 0.25 18.31 9.65
CA PHE A 110 0.83 18.94 8.44
C PHE A 110 1.86 20.04 8.73
N GLU A 111 2.81 19.77 9.63
CA GLU A 111 3.91 20.70 9.90
C GLU A 111 5.07 20.50 8.92
N GLN A 112 5.60 21.60 8.38
CA GLN A 112 6.56 21.61 7.26
C GLN A 112 7.93 21.06 7.66
N ALA A 113 8.36 21.30 8.90
CA ALA A 113 9.62 20.80 9.46
C ALA A 113 9.71 19.26 9.47
N ALA A 114 8.58 18.55 9.63
CA ALA A 114 8.56 17.08 9.61
C ALA A 114 8.71 16.47 8.19
N LEU A 115 8.55 17.29 7.14
CA LEU A 115 8.85 16.88 5.75
C LEU A 115 10.34 17.02 5.40
N GLU A 116 11.04 17.95 6.06
CA GLU A 116 12.48 18.15 5.93
C GLU A 116 13.27 17.20 6.85
N GLU A 117 12.78 16.94 8.06
CA GLU A 117 13.36 15.98 9.01
C GLU A 117 12.93 14.53 8.74
N LEU A 118 13.03 14.06 7.49
CA LEU A 118 12.83 12.64 7.15
C LEU A 118 14.02 11.76 7.61
N GLY A 119 14.40 11.93 8.87
CA GLY A 119 15.30 11.13 9.67
C GLY A 119 16.73 11.61 9.59
N ALA A 120 17.24 12.15 10.69
CA ALA A 120 18.67 12.29 10.92
C ALA A 120 19.38 10.99 10.47
N PRO A 121 20.21 11.03 9.42
CA PRO A 121 20.75 9.84 8.76
C PRO A 121 21.53 8.95 9.74
N HIS A 122 22.08 9.56 10.79
CA HIS A 122 22.92 8.92 11.79
C HIS A 122 22.18 7.88 12.64
N HIS A 123 20.93 8.11 13.05
CA HIS A 123 20.24 7.16 13.93
C HIS A 123 19.79 5.90 13.16
N LYS A 124 19.34 6.08 11.91
CA LYS A 124 19.02 4.97 10.98
C LYS A 124 20.29 4.23 10.53
N ALA A 125 21.40 4.93 10.31
CA ALA A 125 22.70 4.31 10.02
C ALA A 125 23.20 3.48 11.20
N LEU A 126 23.09 3.98 12.43
CA LEU A 126 23.46 3.25 13.65
C LEU A 126 22.56 2.05 13.94
N GLU A 127 21.24 2.17 13.78
CA GLU A 127 20.32 1.03 13.92
C GLU A 127 20.55 -0.04 12.84
N SER A 128 20.72 0.37 11.58
CA SER A 128 21.00 -0.58 10.49
C SER A 128 22.36 -1.25 10.64
N LEU A 129 23.37 -0.54 11.14
CA LEU A 129 24.66 -1.12 11.52
C LEU A 129 24.48 -2.13 12.66
N ARG A 130 23.77 -1.77 13.73
CA ARG A 130 23.56 -2.63 14.90
C ARG A 130 22.76 -3.90 14.56
N GLU A 131 21.71 -3.79 13.74
CA GLU A 131 20.95 -4.95 13.23
C GLU A 131 21.80 -5.81 12.30
N ARG A 132 22.62 -5.20 11.42
CA ARG A 132 23.54 -5.95 10.54
C ARG A 132 24.60 -6.71 11.35
N PHE A 133 25.11 -6.12 12.42
CA PHE A 133 26.11 -6.74 13.29
C PHE A 133 25.57 -7.87 14.15
N SER A 134 24.34 -7.76 14.66
CA SER A 134 23.73 -8.85 15.44
C SER A 134 23.47 -10.09 14.59
N HIS A 135 23.14 -9.91 13.30
CA HIS A 135 22.92 -11.03 12.38
C HIS A 135 24.22 -11.69 11.92
N LEU A 136 25.27 -10.93 11.58
CA LEU A 136 26.55 -11.49 11.15
C LEU A 136 27.39 -12.09 12.29
N ALA A 137 27.16 -11.65 13.54
CA ALA A 137 27.81 -12.25 14.71
C ALA A 137 27.33 -13.70 14.97
N ALA A 138 26.04 -13.98 14.72
CA ALA A 138 25.50 -15.33 14.77
C ALA A 138 26.05 -16.21 13.63
N ASP A 139 26.28 -15.65 12.45
CA ASP A 139 26.83 -16.36 11.28
C ASP A 139 28.33 -16.69 11.46
N ALA A 140 29.09 -15.86 12.17
CA ALA A 140 30.52 -16.06 12.41
C ALA A 140 30.82 -17.19 13.40
N GLU A 141 29.84 -17.61 14.22
CA GLU A 141 30.00 -18.71 15.17
C GLU A 141 30.05 -20.10 14.50
N GLU A 142 29.55 -20.24 13.28
CA GLU A 142 29.44 -21.52 12.55
C GLU A 142 30.51 -21.72 11.45
N LEU A 143 31.40 -20.73 11.23
CA LEU A 143 32.47 -20.80 10.23
C LEU A 143 33.76 -21.41 10.81
N GLU A 144 34.54 -22.09 9.94
CA GLU A 144 35.87 -22.57 10.31
C GLU A 144 36.77 -21.42 10.81
N PRO A 145 37.71 -21.68 11.73
CA PRO A 145 38.51 -20.65 12.41
C PRO A 145 39.23 -19.69 11.45
N ALA A 146 39.77 -20.20 10.34
CA ALA A 146 40.48 -19.40 9.34
C ALA A 146 39.55 -18.47 8.54
N ALA A 147 38.38 -18.96 8.12
CA ALA A 147 37.37 -18.16 7.44
C ALA A 147 36.76 -17.10 8.38
N ARG A 148 36.60 -17.43 9.66
CA ARG A 148 36.15 -16.52 10.71
C ARG A 148 37.12 -15.35 10.89
N LEU A 149 38.42 -15.61 10.86
CA LEU A 149 39.48 -14.61 11.02
C LEU A 149 39.57 -13.67 9.80
N ALA A 150 39.43 -14.21 8.58
CA ALA A 150 39.39 -13.41 7.35
C ALA A 150 38.18 -12.46 7.30
N VAL A 151 37.00 -12.93 7.71
CA VAL A 151 35.79 -12.10 7.82
C VAL A 151 35.94 -11.02 8.90
N LEU A 152 36.56 -11.35 10.05
CA LEU A 152 36.87 -10.38 11.10
C LEU A 152 37.88 -9.30 10.67
N HIS A 153 38.89 -9.66 9.87
CA HIS A 153 39.86 -8.70 9.33
C HIS A 153 39.23 -7.75 8.31
N ALA A 154 38.45 -8.27 7.36
CA ALA A 154 37.69 -7.44 6.42
C ALA A 154 36.70 -6.51 7.16
N ARG A 155 36.13 -6.98 8.27
CA ARG A 155 35.25 -6.22 9.18
C ARG A 155 35.95 -5.06 9.88
N VAL A 156 37.15 -5.27 10.41
CA VAL A 156 37.94 -4.19 11.06
C VAL A 156 38.36 -3.13 10.04
N ALA A 157 38.68 -3.55 8.82
CA ALA A 157 39.02 -2.64 7.72
C ALA A 157 37.82 -1.77 7.30
N ASP A 158 36.63 -2.34 7.10
CA ASP A 158 35.41 -1.60 6.73
C ASP A 158 34.94 -0.63 7.83
N LEU A 159 35.06 -1.05 9.10
CA LEU A 159 34.78 -0.17 10.25
C LEU A 159 35.75 1.00 10.33
N ARG A 160 37.06 0.77 10.12
CA ARG A 160 38.06 1.85 10.05
C ARG A 160 37.78 2.81 8.91
N ALA A 161 37.40 2.30 7.73
CA ALA A 161 37.06 3.13 6.58
C ALA A 161 35.83 4.03 6.84
N LYS A 162 34.79 3.49 7.49
CA LYS A 162 33.54 4.24 7.78
C LYS A 162 33.64 5.18 8.98
N LEU A 163 34.42 4.81 10.00
CA LEU A 163 34.70 5.69 11.16
C LEU A 163 35.75 6.76 10.84
N GLY A 164 36.58 6.54 9.82
CA GLY A 164 37.54 7.52 9.30
C GLY A 164 36.92 8.57 8.38
N ALA A 165 35.67 8.40 7.94
CA ALA A 165 34.93 9.43 7.21
C ALA A 165 34.55 10.57 8.19
N PRO A 166 34.73 11.86 7.80
CA PRO A 166 34.52 12.97 8.71
C PRO A 166 33.08 13.00 9.23
N THR A 167 32.94 12.70 10.51
CA THR A 167 31.69 12.79 11.26
C THR A 167 31.30 14.26 11.31
N ALA A 168 30.40 14.68 10.42
CA ALA A 168 29.68 15.94 10.57
C ALA A 168 29.15 16.01 12.01
N ALA A 169 29.46 17.12 12.68
CA ALA A 169 29.33 17.32 14.12
C ALA A 169 28.04 16.69 14.68
N LEU A 170 28.20 15.88 15.73
CA LEU A 170 27.10 15.46 16.61
C LEU A 170 26.42 16.72 17.15
N ALA A 171 25.41 17.21 16.41
CA ALA A 171 24.47 18.19 16.90
C ALA A 171 23.81 17.57 18.12
N ARG A 172 24.26 17.98 19.31
CA ARG A 172 23.58 17.72 20.56
C ARG A 172 22.13 18.08 20.34
N THR A 173 21.22 17.10 20.40
CA THR A 173 19.80 17.38 20.60
C THR A 173 19.72 18.31 21.80
N PRO A 174 19.26 19.56 21.66
CA PRO A 174 19.14 20.45 22.80
C PRO A 174 18.25 19.73 23.82
N SER A 175 18.77 19.54 25.03
CA SER A 175 17.96 19.00 26.12
C SER A 175 16.83 19.99 26.33
N ALA A 176 15.65 19.62 25.84
CA ALA A 176 14.42 20.35 26.02
C ALA A 176 14.23 20.64 27.51
N GLY A 177 14.33 21.91 27.90
CA GLY A 177 13.98 22.36 29.24
C GLY A 177 12.52 22.01 29.56
N PRO A 178 12.14 21.93 30.85
CA PRO A 178 10.85 21.41 31.31
C PRO A 178 9.61 22.25 30.94
N ALA A 179 9.72 23.23 30.04
CA ALA A 179 8.64 24.12 29.59
C ALA A 179 8.38 24.11 28.06
N SER A 180 9.09 23.29 27.27
CA SER A 180 8.95 23.31 25.81
C SER A 180 7.74 22.50 25.30
N SER A 181 6.76 23.24 24.80
CA SER A 181 5.72 22.87 23.83
C SER A 181 4.70 21.79 24.22
N ARG A 182 3.46 22.23 24.51
CA ARG A 182 2.26 21.36 24.48
C ARG A 182 1.94 20.85 23.07
N GLU A 183 2.67 21.28 22.05
CA GLU A 183 2.45 20.98 20.64
C GLU A 183 3.45 19.93 20.15
N ILE A 184 2.94 18.89 19.48
CA ILE A 184 3.75 17.81 18.89
C ILE A 184 3.24 17.55 17.48
N PRO A 185 4.11 17.48 16.46
CA PRO A 185 3.68 17.12 15.12
C PRO A 185 3.16 15.68 15.07
N LEU A 186 2.10 15.45 14.29
CA LEU A 186 1.47 14.13 14.17
C LEU A 186 2.46 13.08 13.65
N GLU A 187 3.34 13.46 12.74
CA GLU A 187 4.38 12.64 12.15
C GLU A 187 5.30 12.05 13.23
N ASP A 188 5.75 12.85 14.19
CA ASP A 188 6.59 12.38 15.31
C ASP A 188 5.83 11.43 16.23
N VAL A 189 4.56 11.73 16.51
CA VAL A 189 3.71 10.82 17.30
C VAL A 189 3.61 9.46 16.59
N ILE A 190 3.43 9.45 15.27
CA ILE A 190 3.38 8.23 14.46
C ILE A 190 4.73 7.49 14.51
N VAL A 191 5.85 8.19 14.35
CA VAL A 191 7.20 7.59 14.39
C VAL A 191 7.46 6.97 15.77
N GLN A 192 7.21 7.72 16.85
CA GLN A 192 7.37 7.22 18.22
C GLN A 192 6.48 6.00 18.52
N LEU A 193 5.25 5.99 17.98
CA LEU A 193 4.36 4.84 18.10
C LEU A 193 4.85 3.63 17.29
N LEU A 194 5.47 3.84 16.14
CA LEU A 194 6.01 2.78 15.27
C LEU A 194 7.36 2.21 15.77
N SER A 195 8.13 3.01 16.51
CA SER A 195 9.40 2.62 17.13
C SER A 195 9.24 2.14 18.57
N ALA A 196 8.00 1.92 19.04
CA ALA A 196 7.74 1.50 20.41
C ALA A 196 8.28 0.08 20.66
N THR A 197 9.27 -0.02 21.54
CA THR A 197 9.84 -1.28 22.03
C THR A 197 9.33 -1.57 23.45
N PRO A 198 9.36 -2.83 23.92
CA PRO A 198 9.00 -3.15 25.31
C PRO A 198 9.82 -2.35 26.34
N ALA A 199 11.12 -2.14 26.06
CA ALA A 199 12.02 -1.35 26.88
C ALA A 199 11.59 0.13 26.94
N SER A 200 11.34 0.76 25.79
CA SER A 200 10.89 2.17 25.75
C SER A 200 9.52 2.36 26.41
N VAL A 201 8.65 1.35 26.36
CA VAL A 201 7.33 1.39 27.02
C VAL A 201 7.49 1.26 28.55
N ALA A 202 8.38 0.39 29.02
CA ALA A 202 8.65 0.25 30.44
C ALA A 202 9.21 1.54 31.06
N GLU A 203 10.15 2.19 30.36
CA GLU A 203 10.77 3.45 30.77
C GLU A 203 9.77 4.62 30.79
N ARG A 204 8.95 4.77 29.74
CA ARG A 204 8.06 5.95 29.59
C ARG A 204 6.72 5.83 30.31
N PHE A 205 6.14 4.63 30.42
CA PHE A 205 4.75 4.46 30.89
C PHE A 205 4.62 3.70 32.22
N GLY A 206 5.67 2.98 32.63
CA GLY A 206 5.65 2.12 33.82
C GLY A 206 4.70 0.92 33.71
N ARG A 207 4.76 0.03 34.72
CA ARG A 207 4.05 -1.26 34.71
C ARG A 207 2.53 -1.13 34.79
N GLY A 208 2.03 -0.12 35.52
CA GLY A 208 0.59 0.06 35.77
C GLY A 208 -0.20 0.43 34.52
N LEU A 209 0.36 1.33 33.69
CA LEU A 209 -0.27 1.78 32.45
C LEU A 209 -0.17 0.70 31.38
N ALA A 210 0.98 0.03 31.24
CA ALA A 210 1.16 -1.11 30.34
C ALA A 210 0.14 -2.24 30.62
N ARG A 211 -0.08 -2.60 31.90
CA ARG A 211 -1.12 -3.55 32.31
C ARG A 211 -2.52 -3.06 31.95
N SER A 212 -2.81 -1.78 32.16
CA SER A 212 -4.12 -1.19 31.86
C SER A 212 -4.42 -1.24 30.35
N ILE A 213 -3.45 -0.90 29.50
CA ILE A 213 -3.57 -1.04 28.04
C ILE A 213 -3.79 -2.50 27.64
N ALA A 214 -2.98 -3.41 28.17
CA ALA A 214 -3.10 -4.84 27.86
C ALA A 214 -4.49 -5.40 28.26
N GLN A 215 -4.99 -5.04 29.44
CA GLN A 215 -6.34 -5.41 29.90
C GLN A 215 -7.43 -4.81 29.01
N TRP A 216 -7.29 -3.55 28.61
CA TRP A 216 -8.24 -2.89 27.71
C TRP A 216 -8.28 -3.54 26.33
N CYS A 217 -7.14 -3.90 25.75
CA CYS A 217 -7.10 -4.64 24.48
C CYS A 217 -7.75 -6.03 24.60
N ARG A 218 -7.60 -6.73 25.74
CA ARG A 218 -8.29 -8.01 26.00
C ARG A 218 -9.81 -7.85 26.10
N ALA A 219 -10.28 -6.71 26.59
CA ALA A 219 -11.71 -6.41 26.70
C ALA A 219 -12.42 -6.42 25.32
N PHE A 220 -11.67 -6.18 24.23
CA PHE A 220 -12.18 -6.28 22.86
C PHE A 220 -12.13 -7.69 22.24
N ASP A 221 -11.65 -8.73 22.95
CA ASP A 221 -11.69 -10.13 22.50
C ASP A 221 -13.10 -10.76 22.62
N VAL A 222 -14.14 -10.00 22.24
CA VAL A 222 -15.52 -10.47 22.14
C VAL A 222 -15.80 -10.88 20.69
N PHE A 223 -16.47 -12.01 20.48
CA PHE A 223 -16.65 -12.66 19.17
C PHE A 223 -17.12 -11.73 18.03
N ALA A 224 -18.07 -10.83 18.30
CA ALA A 224 -18.58 -9.88 17.31
C ALA A 224 -17.57 -8.79 16.96
N VAL A 225 -16.86 -8.27 17.97
CA VAL A 225 -15.94 -7.13 17.83
C VAL A 225 -14.59 -7.59 17.26
N ARG A 226 -14.13 -8.80 17.59
CA ARG A 226 -12.89 -9.43 17.08
C ARG A 226 -12.89 -9.63 15.56
N ARG A 227 -14.05 -9.66 14.92
CA ARG A 227 -14.16 -9.79 13.45
C ARG A 227 -13.86 -8.48 12.72
N LEU A 228 -13.90 -7.34 13.41
CA LEU A 228 -13.54 -6.06 12.80
C LEU A 228 -12.03 -6.03 12.54
N PRO A 229 -11.59 -5.69 11.31
CA PRO A 229 -10.21 -5.89 10.87
C PRO A 229 -9.19 -5.11 11.70
N VAL A 230 -9.52 -3.88 12.12
CA VAL A 230 -8.65 -3.04 12.96
C VAL A 230 -8.50 -3.62 14.37
N ILE A 231 -9.61 -4.12 14.93
CA ILE A 231 -9.64 -4.62 16.31
C ILE A 231 -9.03 -6.02 16.40
N ARG A 232 -9.22 -6.86 15.37
CA ARG A 232 -8.62 -8.20 15.29
C ARG A 232 -7.11 -8.17 15.51
N ASP A 233 -6.43 -7.23 14.88
CA ASP A 233 -4.97 -7.14 14.93
C ASP A 233 -4.48 -6.58 16.29
N LEU A 234 -5.28 -5.70 16.94
CA LEU A 234 -5.03 -5.23 18.31
C LEU A 234 -5.26 -6.34 19.34
N VAL A 235 -6.31 -7.14 19.18
CA VAL A 235 -6.62 -8.30 20.03
C VAL A 235 -5.56 -9.40 19.89
N ALA A 236 -4.99 -9.56 18.69
CA ALA A 236 -3.86 -10.49 18.50
C ALA A 236 -2.62 -10.07 19.32
N ALA A 237 -2.36 -8.77 19.44
CA ALA A 237 -1.27 -8.25 20.28
C ALA A 237 -1.53 -8.47 21.79
N SER A 238 -2.78 -8.44 22.24
CA SER A 238 -3.11 -8.58 23.67
C SER A 238 -2.99 -9.99 24.24
N ARG A 239 -2.75 -10.99 23.38
CA ARG A 239 -2.55 -12.40 23.75
C ARG A 239 -1.12 -12.72 24.19
N LEU A 240 -0.21 -11.76 24.10
CA LEU A 240 1.14 -11.90 24.62
C LEU A 240 1.14 -11.96 26.14
N ALA A 241 2.07 -12.76 26.69
CA ALA A 241 2.19 -12.96 28.14
C ALA A 241 2.68 -11.69 28.85
N ASP A 242 3.59 -10.93 28.23
CA ASP A 242 4.17 -9.72 28.81
C ASP A 242 3.31 -8.47 28.52
N PRO A 243 2.83 -7.73 29.55
CA PRO A 243 2.10 -6.47 29.36
C PRO A 243 2.89 -5.40 28.59
N TYR A 244 4.23 -5.36 28.69
CA TYR A 244 5.02 -4.37 27.95
C TYR A 244 5.07 -4.68 26.46
N GLU A 245 5.24 -5.95 26.11
CA GLU A 245 5.19 -6.40 24.71
C GLU A 245 3.80 -6.17 24.10
N ALA A 246 2.73 -6.45 24.84
CA ALA A 246 1.36 -6.19 24.40
C ALA A 246 1.10 -4.69 24.14
N ALA A 247 1.56 -3.82 25.05
CA ALA A 247 1.43 -2.37 24.91
C ALA A 247 2.28 -1.81 23.76
N ALA A 248 3.54 -2.27 23.60
CA ALA A 248 4.41 -1.87 22.48
C ALA A 248 3.81 -2.28 21.13
N ARG A 249 3.31 -3.51 21.00
CA ARG A 249 2.63 -3.96 19.77
C ARG A 249 1.32 -3.20 19.51
N ALA A 250 0.54 -2.88 20.55
CA ALA A 250 -0.64 -2.03 20.40
C ALA A 250 -0.26 -0.62 19.88
N GLY A 251 0.78 -0.01 20.45
CA GLY A 251 1.36 1.26 19.99
C GLY A 251 1.78 1.19 18.52
N ASN A 252 2.57 0.19 18.13
CA ASN A 252 3.02 -0.03 16.74
C ASN A 252 1.83 -0.16 15.77
N ARG A 253 0.74 -0.83 16.19
CA ARG A 253 -0.47 -0.97 15.36
C ARG A 253 -1.26 0.33 15.22
N ILE A 254 -1.36 1.12 16.29
CA ILE A 254 -1.98 2.45 16.25
C ILE A 254 -1.14 3.38 15.38
N GLY A 255 0.19 3.37 15.52
CA GLY A 255 1.11 4.10 14.64
C GLY A 255 0.93 3.73 13.16
N LEU A 256 0.82 2.43 12.84
CA LEU A 256 0.51 1.98 11.48
C LEU A 256 -0.85 2.46 10.96
N LEU A 257 -1.87 2.51 11.82
CA LEU A 257 -3.19 3.04 11.45
C LEU A 257 -3.13 4.55 11.18
N GLY A 258 -2.49 5.30 12.08
CA GLY A 258 -2.27 6.75 11.95
C GLY A 258 -1.52 7.08 10.67
N ARG A 259 -0.43 6.35 10.41
CA ARG A 259 0.33 6.46 9.16
C ARG A 259 -0.53 6.20 7.92
N ARG A 260 -1.32 5.13 7.89
CA ARG A 260 -2.22 4.84 6.75
C ARG A 260 -3.28 5.91 6.55
N LEU A 261 -3.77 6.52 7.63
CA LEU A 261 -4.74 7.60 7.55
C LEU A 261 -4.06 8.86 6.97
N LEU A 262 -2.89 9.22 7.49
CA LEU A 262 -2.09 10.34 7.00
C LEU A 262 -1.70 10.15 5.52
N GLU A 263 -1.27 8.97 5.12
CA GLU A 263 -0.99 8.60 3.73
C GLU A 263 -2.23 8.76 2.83
N ARG A 264 -3.44 8.49 3.32
CA ARG A 264 -4.69 8.75 2.57
C ARG A 264 -4.98 10.23 2.45
N VAL A 265 -4.73 11.02 3.50
CA VAL A 265 -4.92 12.47 3.42
C VAL A 265 -3.94 13.07 2.42
N TYR A 266 -2.65 12.72 2.51
CA TYR A 266 -1.66 13.11 1.50
C TYR A 266 -1.98 12.55 0.11
N TRP A 267 -2.63 11.38 0.02
CA TRP A 267 -3.12 10.84 -1.25
C TRP A 267 -4.12 11.78 -1.92
N PHE A 268 -5.08 12.32 -1.16
CA PHE A 268 -6.03 13.31 -1.68
C PHE A 268 -5.38 14.68 -1.90
N ALA A 269 -4.50 15.12 -0.99
CA ALA A 269 -3.83 16.41 -1.10
C ALA A 269 -2.98 16.50 -2.37
N ASP A 270 -2.25 15.45 -2.71
CA ASP A 270 -1.39 15.42 -3.89
C ASP A 270 -2.20 15.26 -5.21
N LEU A 271 -3.50 14.94 -5.17
CA LEU A 271 -4.34 14.98 -6.39
C LEU A 271 -4.54 16.42 -6.86
N TYR A 272 -4.44 17.39 -5.95
CA TYR A 272 -4.33 18.80 -6.30
C TYR A 272 -3.15 19.01 -7.26
N GLY A 273 -3.28 19.94 -8.21
CA GLY A 273 -2.28 20.15 -9.27
C GLY A 273 -2.22 19.07 -10.35
N THR A 274 -2.34 17.78 -10.00
CA THR A 274 -2.30 16.68 -10.99
C THR A 274 -3.58 16.57 -11.81
N VAL A 275 -4.74 16.68 -11.19
CA VAL A 275 -6.02 16.44 -11.87
C VAL A 275 -6.53 17.75 -12.43
N THR A 276 -6.58 17.86 -13.76
CA THR A 276 -7.23 19.01 -14.41
C THR A 276 -8.75 18.87 -14.33
N ALA A 277 -9.49 19.99 -14.35
CA ALA A 277 -10.95 19.95 -14.28
C ALA A 277 -11.58 19.06 -15.38
N PRO A 278 -11.14 19.14 -16.67
CA PRO A 278 -11.63 18.22 -17.70
C PRO A 278 -11.34 16.75 -17.38
N GLN A 279 -10.15 16.43 -16.85
CA GLN A 279 -9.80 15.05 -16.49
C GLN A 279 -10.62 14.49 -15.34
N LEU A 280 -10.93 15.31 -14.33
CA LEU A 280 -11.79 14.93 -13.23
C LEU A 280 -13.20 14.61 -13.76
N VAL A 281 -13.73 15.47 -14.61
CA VAL A 281 -15.05 15.32 -15.24
C VAL A 281 -15.09 14.07 -16.13
N ASP A 282 -14.07 13.84 -16.95
CA ASP A 282 -13.91 12.63 -17.78
C ASP A 282 -13.88 11.36 -16.91
N SER A 283 -13.08 11.35 -15.84
CA SER A 283 -12.94 10.20 -14.95
C SER A 283 -14.22 9.89 -14.17
N ILE A 284 -14.92 10.93 -13.70
CA ILE A 284 -16.23 10.80 -13.04
C ILE A 284 -17.25 10.28 -14.05
N GLY A 285 -17.26 10.82 -15.28
CA GLY A 285 -18.14 10.39 -16.36
C GLY A 285 -17.93 8.92 -16.71
N GLU A 286 -16.67 8.49 -16.89
CA GLU A 286 -16.34 7.09 -17.14
C GLU A 286 -16.75 6.17 -15.98
N TRP A 287 -16.54 6.61 -14.74
CA TRP A 287 -16.97 5.85 -13.57
C TRP A 287 -18.50 5.70 -13.51
N MET A 288 -19.23 6.78 -13.76
CA MET A 288 -20.69 6.77 -13.84
C MET A 288 -21.16 5.81 -14.92
N ILE A 289 -20.64 5.92 -16.15
CA ILE A 289 -20.98 5.05 -17.28
C ILE A 289 -20.73 3.58 -16.92
N ARG A 290 -19.55 3.24 -16.39
CA ARG A 290 -19.23 1.84 -16.05
C ARG A 290 -20.09 1.29 -14.92
N GLY A 291 -20.39 2.12 -13.93
CA GLY A 291 -21.22 1.75 -12.78
C GLY A 291 -22.69 1.54 -13.15
N THR A 292 -23.21 2.29 -14.14
CA THR A 292 -24.65 2.35 -14.42
C THR A 292 -25.04 1.71 -15.75
N ALA A 293 -24.13 1.55 -16.71
CA ALA A 293 -24.45 1.00 -18.03
C ALA A 293 -24.99 -0.44 -17.97
N GLN A 294 -24.33 -1.32 -17.20
CA GLN A 294 -24.80 -2.71 -17.06
C GLN A 294 -26.13 -2.81 -16.29
N PRO A 295 -26.30 -2.18 -15.11
CA PRO A 295 -27.57 -2.15 -14.41
C PRO A 295 -28.70 -1.52 -15.25
N ALA A 296 -28.48 -0.34 -15.84
CA ALA A 296 -29.49 0.35 -16.64
C ALA A 296 -29.93 -0.51 -17.83
N ARG A 297 -28.97 -1.05 -18.61
CA ARG A 297 -29.29 -1.92 -19.75
C ARG A 297 -30.04 -3.18 -19.33
N ARG A 298 -29.64 -3.84 -18.23
CA ARG A 298 -30.31 -5.06 -17.76
C ARG A 298 -31.70 -4.76 -17.22
N PHE A 299 -31.85 -3.76 -16.37
CA PHE A 299 -33.14 -3.42 -15.76
C PHE A 299 -34.14 -2.89 -16.79
N LEU A 300 -33.69 -2.06 -17.74
CA LEU A 300 -34.53 -1.62 -18.84
C LEU A 300 -34.91 -2.81 -19.73
N LEU A 301 -33.96 -3.65 -20.17
CA LEU A 301 -34.27 -4.79 -21.04
C LEU A 301 -35.22 -5.80 -20.37
N PHE A 302 -34.95 -6.20 -19.12
CA PHE A 302 -35.84 -7.12 -18.39
C PHE A 302 -37.18 -6.47 -18.07
N GLY A 303 -37.19 -5.19 -17.67
CA GLY A 303 -38.42 -4.46 -17.40
C GLY A 303 -39.30 -4.31 -18.64
N THR A 304 -38.71 -3.89 -19.77
CA THR A 304 -39.44 -3.73 -21.04
C THR A 304 -39.89 -5.07 -21.59
N LEU A 305 -39.06 -6.10 -21.53
CA LEU A 305 -39.45 -7.46 -21.93
C LEU A 305 -40.60 -7.98 -21.06
N PHE A 306 -40.56 -7.72 -19.75
CA PHE A 306 -41.61 -8.12 -18.83
C PHE A 306 -42.94 -7.41 -19.10
N VAL A 307 -42.89 -6.09 -19.34
CA VAL A 307 -44.06 -5.29 -19.72
C VAL A 307 -44.61 -5.74 -21.07
N LEU A 308 -43.75 -6.01 -22.07
CA LEU A 308 -44.15 -6.49 -23.39
C LEU A 308 -44.80 -7.87 -23.31
N LEU A 309 -44.22 -8.80 -22.54
CA LEU A 309 -44.76 -10.13 -22.33
C LEU A 309 -46.11 -10.07 -21.59
N SER A 310 -46.22 -9.23 -20.56
CA SER A 310 -47.49 -8.98 -19.87
C SER A 310 -48.55 -8.42 -20.82
N HIS A 311 -48.17 -7.51 -21.72
CA HIS A 311 -49.08 -6.94 -22.72
C HIS A 311 -49.49 -7.96 -23.80
N LEU A 312 -48.58 -8.86 -24.18
CA LEU A 312 -48.86 -9.94 -25.12
C LEU A 312 -49.81 -10.98 -24.52
N VAL A 313 -49.58 -11.37 -23.25
CA VAL A 313 -50.47 -12.28 -22.50
C VAL A 313 -51.88 -11.70 -22.40
N LEU A 314 -52.00 -10.39 -22.14
CA LEU A 314 -53.29 -9.69 -22.07
C LEU A 314 -54.04 -9.63 -23.42
N ARG A 315 -53.37 -9.83 -24.55
CA ARG A 315 -54.00 -9.80 -25.88
C ARG A 315 -54.43 -11.18 -26.39
N LEU A 316 -53.98 -12.26 -25.77
CA LEU A 316 -54.31 -13.61 -26.20
C LEU A 316 -55.52 -14.14 -25.39
N PRO A 317 -56.51 -14.80 -26.03
CA PRO A 317 -57.69 -15.33 -25.33
C PRO A 317 -57.28 -16.53 -24.47
N HIS A 318 -57.12 -16.30 -23.16
CA HIS A 318 -56.58 -17.25 -22.19
C HIS A 318 -57.46 -17.32 -20.93
N PRO A 319 -57.41 -18.41 -20.13
CA PRO A 319 -58.16 -18.50 -18.88
C PRO A 319 -57.64 -17.49 -17.83
N GLY A 320 -58.55 -16.81 -17.13
CA GLY A 320 -58.29 -15.60 -16.31
C GLY A 320 -57.29 -15.72 -15.16
N PHE A 321 -56.74 -16.91 -14.88
CA PHE A 321 -55.63 -17.09 -13.95
C PHE A 321 -54.33 -16.44 -14.46
N LEU A 322 -54.09 -16.46 -15.79
CA LEU A 322 -52.89 -15.86 -16.38
C LEU A 322 -52.90 -14.33 -16.30
N ASP A 323 -54.07 -13.71 -16.36
CA ASP A 323 -54.22 -12.26 -16.22
C ASP A 323 -53.86 -11.78 -14.81
N TYR A 324 -54.28 -12.53 -13.78
CA TYR A 324 -53.92 -12.24 -12.39
C TYR A 324 -52.41 -12.36 -12.15
N LEU A 325 -51.78 -13.42 -12.66
CA LEU A 325 -50.33 -13.60 -12.57
C LEU A 325 -49.59 -12.51 -13.35
N ALA A 326 -50.01 -12.17 -14.58
CA ALA A 326 -49.40 -11.12 -15.37
C ALA A 326 -49.47 -9.76 -14.64
N ALA A 327 -50.62 -9.41 -14.06
CA ALA A 327 -50.80 -8.20 -13.29
C ALA A 327 -49.93 -8.16 -12.02
N LEU A 328 -49.88 -9.26 -11.26
CA LEU A 328 -49.06 -9.35 -10.04
C LEU A 328 -47.57 -9.20 -10.36
N VAL A 329 -47.08 -9.91 -11.38
CA VAL A 329 -45.65 -9.89 -11.72
C VAL A 329 -45.29 -8.54 -12.38
N ASN A 330 -46.19 -7.91 -13.15
CA ASN A 330 -45.95 -6.57 -13.68
C ASN A 330 -45.88 -5.51 -12.56
N ARG A 331 -46.70 -5.66 -11.52
CA ARG A 331 -46.69 -4.76 -10.36
C ARG A 331 -45.48 -4.95 -9.45
N VAL A 332 -45.06 -6.20 -9.23
CA VAL A 332 -43.97 -6.52 -8.28
C VAL A 332 -42.58 -6.45 -8.93
N LEU A 333 -42.47 -6.85 -10.20
CA LEU A 333 -41.19 -6.96 -10.91
C LEU A 333 -41.10 -5.99 -12.09
N GLY A 334 -42.14 -5.88 -12.93
CA GLY A 334 -42.12 -5.04 -14.13
C GLY A 334 -41.86 -3.55 -13.84
N THR A 335 -42.81 -2.90 -13.17
CA THR A 335 -42.73 -1.45 -12.90
C THR A 335 -41.54 -1.05 -12.00
N PRO A 336 -41.17 -1.77 -10.92
CA PRO A 336 -39.99 -1.41 -10.14
C PRO A 336 -38.68 -1.59 -10.89
N LEU A 337 -38.56 -2.60 -11.76
CA LEU A 337 -37.37 -2.78 -12.61
C LEU A 337 -37.23 -1.65 -13.63
N VAL A 338 -38.34 -1.22 -14.26
CA VAL A 338 -38.32 -0.08 -15.18
C VAL A 338 -37.94 1.20 -14.42
N VAL A 339 -38.54 1.48 -13.26
CA VAL A 339 -38.20 2.65 -12.42
C VAL A 339 -36.74 2.63 -11.97
N LEU A 340 -36.21 1.47 -11.57
CA LEU A 340 -34.80 1.34 -11.21
C LEU A 340 -33.88 1.51 -12.43
N GLY A 341 -34.31 1.00 -13.59
CA GLY A 341 -33.64 1.16 -14.88
C GLY A 341 -33.57 2.62 -15.33
N THR A 342 -34.67 3.36 -15.23
CA THR A 342 -34.72 4.80 -15.53
C THR A 342 -33.93 5.63 -14.52
N LEU A 343 -33.97 5.28 -13.22
CA LEU A 343 -33.13 5.91 -12.20
C LEU A 343 -31.63 5.68 -12.47
N CYS A 344 -31.25 4.50 -12.99
CA CYS A 344 -29.88 4.21 -13.42
C CYS A 344 -29.50 4.88 -14.75
N LEU A 345 -30.49 5.25 -15.58
CA LEU A 345 -30.28 5.93 -16.87
C LEU A 345 -29.82 7.38 -16.66
N ILE A 346 -30.35 8.09 -15.66
CA ILE A 346 -29.95 9.47 -15.33
C ILE A 346 -28.42 9.61 -15.16
N PRO A 347 -27.75 8.87 -14.25
CA PRO A 347 -26.31 8.96 -14.10
C PRO A 347 -25.55 8.41 -15.32
N LEU A 348 -26.13 7.51 -16.13
CA LEU A 348 -25.52 7.10 -17.40
C LEU A 348 -25.45 8.27 -18.40
N LEU A 349 -26.56 9.00 -18.59
CA LEU A 349 -26.65 10.15 -19.48
C LEU A 349 -25.75 11.31 -19.02
N VAL A 350 -25.77 11.61 -17.71
CA VAL A 350 -24.86 12.61 -17.13
C VAL A 350 -23.40 12.21 -17.35
N GLY A 351 -23.07 10.92 -17.21
CA GLY A 351 -21.73 10.42 -17.46
C GLY A 351 -21.29 10.56 -18.93
N LEU A 352 -22.20 10.31 -19.89
CA LEU A 352 -21.95 10.53 -21.32
C LEU A 352 -21.73 12.01 -21.64
N TRP A 353 -22.56 12.89 -21.07
CA TRP A 353 -22.44 14.34 -21.23
C TRP A 353 -21.11 14.87 -20.67
N PHE A 354 -20.71 14.43 -19.47
CA PHE A 354 -19.40 14.77 -18.90
C PHE A 354 -18.24 14.37 -19.82
N ARG A 355 -18.30 13.18 -20.42
CA ARG A 355 -17.26 12.71 -21.34
C ARG A 355 -17.21 13.53 -22.62
N GLN A 356 -18.36 13.95 -23.15
CA GLN A 356 -18.43 14.81 -24.33
C GLN A 356 -17.76 16.16 -24.06
N ILE A 357 -18.13 16.85 -22.97
CA ILE A 357 -17.55 18.15 -22.60
C ILE A 357 -16.04 18.05 -22.37
N ALA A 358 -15.60 17.01 -21.67
CA ALA A 358 -14.18 16.82 -21.39
C ALA A 358 -13.38 16.49 -22.66
N GLY A 359 -13.96 15.76 -23.61
CA GLY A 359 -13.37 15.46 -24.92
C GLY A 359 -13.18 16.73 -25.74
N GLU A 360 -14.24 17.50 -25.96
CA GLU A 360 -14.21 18.75 -26.74
C GLU A 360 -13.15 19.73 -26.23
N ALA A 361 -13.01 19.87 -24.91
CA ALA A 361 -12.03 20.78 -24.30
C ALA A 361 -10.57 20.28 -24.36
N SER A 362 -10.33 18.97 -24.56
CA SER A 362 -8.98 18.39 -24.45
C SER A 362 -8.42 17.78 -25.75
N ASP A 363 -9.26 17.49 -26.73
CA ASP A 363 -8.86 16.79 -27.95
C ASP A 363 -7.85 17.59 -28.79
N PHE A 364 -8.05 18.91 -28.94
CA PHE A 364 -7.12 19.78 -29.67
C PHE A 364 -5.71 19.74 -29.06
N TYR A 365 -5.59 20.02 -27.76
CA TYR A 365 -4.30 20.00 -27.06
C TYR A 365 -3.66 18.61 -27.03
N THR A 366 -4.48 17.56 -26.99
CA THR A 366 -4.00 16.17 -27.06
C THR A 366 -3.37 15.89 -28.42
N LYS A 367 -3.98 16.32 -29.53
CA LYS A 367 -3.41 16.17 -30.89
C LYS A 367 -2.12 16.98 -31.07
N VAL A 368 -2.10 18.24 -30.60
CA VAL A 368 -0.89 19.08 -30.63
C VAL A 368 0.25 18.43 -29.85
N ALA A 369 -0.05 17.90 -28.67
CA ALA A 369 0.92 17.16 -27.90
C ALA A 369 1.40 15.90 -28.64
N GLU A 370 0.51 15.07 -29.18
CA GLU A 370 0.94 13.84 -29.87
C GLU A 370 1.88 14.13 -31.04
N ALA A 371 1.65 15.21 -31.79
CA ALA A 371 2.49 15.61 -32.92
C ALA A 371 3.88 16.12 -32.51
N GLN A 372 3.98 16.90 -31.43
CA GLN A 372 5.22 17.63 -31.07
C GLN A 372 5.99 17.02 -29.89
N PHE A 373 5.32 16.25 -29.02
CA PHE A 373 5.85 15.80 -27.73
C PHE A 373 6.60 14.47 -27.83
N LEU A 374 6.07 13.55 -28.63
CA LEU A 374 6.48 12.14 -28.58
C LEU A 374 7.89 11.94 -29.15
N SER A 375 8.24 12.59 -30.25
CA SER A 375 9.57 12.48 -30.87
C SER A 375 10.66 13.23 -30.07
N GLY A 376 10.34 14.41 -29.53
CA GLY A 376 11.25 15.20 -28.69
C GLY A 376 11.61 14.48 -27.39
N ALA A 377 10.59 14.02 -26.66
CA ALA A 377 10.81 13.34 -25.38
C ALA A 377 11.58 12.01 -25.53
N LYS A 378 11.36 11.26 -26.63
CA LYS A 378 12.19 10.07 -26.95
C LYS A 378 13.66 10.42 -27.14
N ARG A 379 13.98 11.48 -27.89
CA ARG A 379 15.36 11.94 -28.08
C ARG A 379 16.02 12.32 -26.77
N MET A 380 15.30 13.06 -25.91
CA MET A 380 15.78 13.41 -24.58
C MET A 380 16.08 12.15 -23.74
N LYS A 381 15.18 11.16 -23.71
CA LYS A 381 15.41 9.91 -22.97
C LYS A 381 16.64 9.17 -23.47
N ARG A 382 16.83 9.05 -24.79
CA ARG A 382 18.02 8.40 -25.37
C ARG A 382 19.33 9.05 -24.90
N ARG A 383 19.39 10.38 -24.90
CA ARG A 383 20.57 11.14 -24.41
C ARG A 383 20.83 10.93 -22.91
N LEU A 384 19.79 11.01 -22.09
CA LEU A 384 19.93 10.76 -20.64
C LEU A 384 20.34 9.32 -20.35
N ALA A 385 19.78 8.37 -21.09
CA ALA A 385 20.03 6.95 -20.91
C ALA A 385 21.45 6.53 -21.33
N GLN A 386 22.08 7.21 -22.29
CA GLN A 386 23.50 6.98 -22.64
C GLN A 386 24.42 7.07 -21.41
N ARG A 387 24.12 7.96 -20.45
CA ARG A 387 24.89 8.09 -19.20
C ARG A 387 24.78 6.88 -18.27
N TRP A 388 23.71 6.10 -18.39
CA TRP A 388 23.40 4.96 -17.51
C TRP A 388 23.57 3.61 -18.18
N HIS A 389 23.92 3.60 -19.47
CA HIS A 389 24.08 2.37 -20.23
C HIS A 389 25.16 1.46 -19.63
N SER A 390 26.28 2.03 -19.19
CA SER A 390 27.36 1.31 -18.50
C SER A 390 26.89 0.66 -17.20
N VAL A 391 26.19 1.42 -16.35
CA VAL A 391 25.61 0.93 -15.08
C VAL A 391 24.63 -0.20 -15.34
N TRP A 392 23.82 -0.08 -16.38
CA TRP A 392 22.86 -1.12 -16.77
C TRP A 392 23.56 -2.41 -17.20
N ILE A 393 24.55 -2.32 -18.11
CA ILE A 393 25.35 -3.48 -18.53
C ILE A 393 26.03 -4.13 -17.32
N GLN A 394 26.65 -3.32 -16.46
CA GLN A 394 27.35 -3.80 -15.27
C GLN A 394 26.41 -4.55 -14.32
N ARG A 395 25.22 -4.01 -14.03
CA ARG A 395 24.26 -4.63 -13.11
C ARG A 395 23.61 -5.91 -13.64
N VAL A 396 23.62 -6.12 -14.95
CA VAL A 396 22.91 -7.22 -15.62
C VAL A 396 23.85 -8.31 -16.13
N LEU A 397 24.91 -7.92 -16.85
CA LEU A 397 25.81 -8.84 -17.57
C LEU A 397 27.13 -9.12 -16.85
N ALA A 398 27.60 -8.26 -15.94
CA ALA A 398 28.87 -8.52 -15.24
C ALA A 398 28.87 -9.86 -14.47
N PRO A 399 27.81 -10.25 -13.74
CA PRO A 399 27.79 -11.56 -13.07
C PRO A 399 27.85 -12.75 -14.04
N GLU A 400 27.34 -12.57 -15.26
CA GLU A 400 27.38 -13.61 -16.30
C GLU A 400 28.78 -13.71 -16.92
N ALA A 401 29.44 -12.58 -17.13
CA ALA A 401 30.82 -12.52 -17.61
C ALA A 401 31.80 -13.14 -16.60
N GLU A 402 31.61 -12.90 -15.30
CA GLU A 402 32.40 -13.52 -14.23
C GLU A 402 32.24 -15.04 -14.18
N LEU A 403 31.02 -15.54 -14.44
CA LEU A 403 30.72 -16.97 -14.43
C LEU A 403 31.25 -17.69 -15.69
N ALA A 404 31.19 -17.03 -16.85
CA ALA A 404 31.61 -17.62 -18.13
C ALA A 404 33.14 -17.73 -18.27
N GLY A 405 33.93 -16.97 -17.49
CA GLY A 405 35.38 -16.90 -17.64
C GLY A 405 35.81 -16.44 -19.04
N ALA A 406 37.06 -16.73 -19.43
CA ALA A 406 37.61 -16.33 -20.74
C ALA A 406 37.14 -17.19 -21.93
N ALA A 407 36.43 -18.30 -21.71
CA ALA A 407 36.23 -19.34 -22.73
C ALA A 407 34.81 -19.42 -23.34
N GLY A 408 33.82 -18.64 -22.86
CA GLY A 408 32.41 -18.77 -23.28
C GLY A 408 31.84 -17.55 -24.00
N THR A 409 32.22 -17.30 -25.26
CA THR A 409 31.76 -16.12 -26.03
C THR A 409 30.35 -16.22 -26.60
N SER A 410 29.94 -17.38 -27.16
CA SER A 410 28.70 -17.46 -27.98
C SER A 410 27.38 -17.34 -27.19
N CYS A 411 27.27 -17.95 -26.01
CA CYS A 411 26.07 -17.83 -25.16
C CYS A 411 25.95 -16.42 -24.55
N GLY A 412 27.08 -15.83 -24.19
CA GLY A 412 27.17 -14.45 -23.71
C GLY A 412 26.66 -13.44 -24.73
N ASP A 413 26.98 -13.64 -26.02
CA ASP A 413 26.54 -12.74 -27.10
C ASP A 413 25.03 -12.77 -27.32
N ALA A 414 24.40 -13.95 -27.25
CA ALA A 414 22.95 -14.08 -27.38
C ALA A 414 22.21 -13.41 -26.20
N LEU A 415 22.74 -13.55 -24.98
CA LEU A 415 22.22 -12.87 -23.79
C LEU A 415 22.39 -11.36 -23.90
N ARG A 416 23.57 -10.89 -24.30
CA ARG A 416 23.84 -9.47 -24.57
C ARG A 416 22.86 -8.91 -25.60
N ALA A 417 22.68 -9.57 -26.74
CA ALA A 417 21.73 -9.13 -27.77
C ALA A 417 20.26 -9.10 -27.28
N THR A 418 19.91 -9.94 -26.30
CA THR A 418 18.57 -9.94 -25.69
C THR A 418 18.42 -8.75 -24.74
N VAL A 419 19.45 -8.50 -23.94
CA VAL A 419 19.55 -7.37 -23.02
C VAL A 419 19.50 -6.05 -23.79
N GLU A 420 20.27 -5.89 -24.87
CA GLU A 420 20.22 -4.72 -25.77
C GLU A 420 18.82 -4.47 -26.36
N ARG A 421 18.12 -5.52 -26.81
CA ARG A 421 16.75 -5.39 -27.29
C ARG A 421 15.77 -4.89 -26.22
N LEU A 422 15.97 -5.27 -24.95
CA LEU A 422 15.16 -4.76 -23.84
C LEU A 422 15.46 -3.29 -23.55
N TRP A 423 16.71 -2.86 -23.74
CA TRP A 423 17.12 -1.47 -23.61
C TRP A 423 16.50 -0.60 -24.70
N ASP A 424 16.58 -1.03 -25.96
CA ASP A 424 15.96 -0.31 -27.09
C ASP A 424 14.45 -0.15 -26.90
N ASP A 425 13.73 -1.21 -26.49
CA ASP A 425 12.29 -1.11 -26.19
C ASP A 425 12.02 -0.17 -25.01
N TYR A 426 12.90 -0.12 -24.00
CA TYR A 426 12.79 0.86 -22.92
C TYR A 426 12.94 2.30 -23.43
N LEU A 427 13.87 2.56 -24.34
CA LEU A 427 14.11 3.89 -24.93
C LEU A 427 12.96 4.37 -25.83
N ASP A 428 12.12 3.47 -26.33
CA ASP A 428 10.95 3.80 -27.13
C ASP A 428 9.80 4.44 -26.34
N GLY A 429 9.87 4.48 -25.00
CA GLY A 429 8.92 5.21 -24.17
C GLY A 429 9.30 6.68 -23.99
N ALA A 430 8.43 7.63 -24.39
CA ALA A 430 8.64 9.06 -24.14
C ALA A 430 8.38 9.43 -22.66
N PRO A 431 9.37 9.91 -21.89
CA PRO A 431 9.21 10.23 -20.47
C PRO A 431 8.14 11.31 -20.27
N LEU A 432 7.46 11.25 -19.13
CA LEU A 432 6.30 12.08 -18.77
C LEU A 432 5.11 12.01 -19.74
N HIS A 433 5.14 11.13 -20.75
CA HIS A 433 4.05 10.90 -21.68
C HIS A 433 3.34 9.57 -21.38
N ARG A 434 2.08 9.44 -21.82
CA ARG A 434 1.27 8.23 -21.63
C ARG A 434 1.85 6.97 -22.28
N SER A 435 2.81 7.11 -23.20
CA SER A 435 3.48 6.00 -23.88
C SER A 435 4.58 5.34 -23.06
N ASP A 436 5.01 5.93 -21.94
CA ASP A 436 6.13 5.43 -21.14
C ASP A 436 5.73 4.27 -20.20
N THR A 437 5.18 3.23 -20.81
CA THR A 437 4.69 2.02 -20.12
C THR A 437 5.62 0.83 -20.32
N ARG A 438 6.73 1.00 -21.04
CA ARG A 438 7.61 -0.08 -21.55
C ARG A 438 8.11 -1.02 -20.46
N VAL A 439 8.60 -0.48 -19.34
CA VAL A 439 9.03 -1.30 -18.18
C VAL A 439 7.89 -2.17 -17.65
N THR A 440 6.67 -1.65 -17.57
CA THR A 440 5.51 -2.43 -17.11
C THR A 440 5.04 -3.45 -18.15
N THR A 441 5.13 -3.10 -19.43
CA THR A 441 4.84 -4.03 -20.53
C THR A 441 5.84 -5.18 -20.52
N GLN A 442 7.14 -4.91 -20.30
CA GLN A 442 8.15 -5.96 -20.16
C GLN A 442 7.89 -6.82 -18.92
N LEU A 443 7.61 -6.22 -17.76
CA LEU A 443 7.33 -6.97 -16.52
C LEU A 443 6.15 -7.96 -16.67
N LEU A 444 5.12 -7.58 -17.42
CA LEU A 444 3.87 -8.32 -17.53
C LEU A 444 3.76 -9.19 -18.79
N GLY A 445 4.45 -8.81 -19.86
CA GLY A 445 4.31 -9.39 -21.20
C GLY A 445 5.55 -10.15 -21.69
N ASN A 446 6.73 -9.97 -21.06
CA ASN A 446 7.92 -10.70 -21.45
C ASN A 446 7.74 -12.21 -21.22
N LEU A 447 7.98 -13.01 -22.27
CA LEU A 447 7.73 -14.45 -22.27
C LEU A 447 8.60 -15.20 -21.26
N ASP A 448 9.83 -14.77 -21.03
CA ASP A 448 10.74 -15.38 -20.05
C ASP A 448 10.24 -15.14 -18.61
N LEU A 449 9.71 -13.94 -18.33
CA LEU A 449 9.09 -13.65 -17.04
C LEU A 449 7.75 -14.37 -16.85
N LEU A 450 6.93 -14.48 -17.89
CA LEU A 450 5.69 -15.30 -17.85
C LEU A 450 6.02 -16.80 -17.63
N SER A 451 7.07 -17.26 -18.32
CA SER A 451 7.96 -18.39 -18.03
C SER A 451 8.08 -18.65 -16.53
N LEU A 452 8.91 -17.80 -15.94
CA LEU A 452 9.29 -17.77 -14.53
C LEU A 452 8.08 -17.79 -13.59
N TYR A 453 7.07 -16.95 -13.81
CA TYR A 453 5.89 -16.86 -12.94
C TYR A 453 5.04 -18.14 -12.94
N SER A 454 4.96 -18.82 -14.09
CA SER A 454 4.07 -19.96 -14.27
C SER A 454 4.72 -21.27 -13.87
N SER A 455 5.95 -21.51 -14.32
CA SER A 455 6.66 -22.78 -14.15
C SER A 455 7.49 -22.83 -12.86
N ARG A 456 8.29 -21.79 -12.57
CA ARG A 456 9.27 -21.78 -11.48
C ARG A 456 8.70 -21.26 -10.16
N LEU A 457 8.19 -20.02 -10.13
CA LEU A 457 7.63 -19.39 -8.93
C LEU A 457 6.19 -19.82 -8.62
N ARG A 458 5.50 -20.45 -9.58
CA ARG A 458 4.13 -21.00 -9.45
C ARG A 458 3.12 -20.00 -8.87
N TYR A 459 3.19 -18.76 -9.33
CA TYR A 459 2.32 -17.69 -8.86
C TYR A 459 0.84 -18.00 -9.09
N GLY A 460 0.09 -18.07 -7.99
CA GLY A 460 -1.36 -18.29 -8.03
C GLY A 460 -2.13 -17.13 -8.66
N ARG A 461 -3.42 -17.38 -8.98
CA ARG A 461 -4.32 -16.39 -9.62
C ARG A 461 -4.35 -15.03 -8.90
N ARG A 462 -4.26 -15.03 -7.56
CA ARG A 462 -4.24 -13.81 -6.74
C ARG A 462 -3.00 -12.95 -7.00
N ARG A 463 -1.80 -13.56 -7.02
CA ARG A 463 -0.52 -12.85 -7.26
C ARG A 463 -0.45 -12.34 -8.70
N ARG A 464 -0.90 -13.12 -9.69
CA ARG A 464 -1.03 -12.66 -11.08
C ARG A 464 -1.99 -11.49 -11.23
N LYS A 465 -3.14 -11.52 -10.54
CA LYS A 465 -4.08 -10.39 -10.51
C LYS A 465 -3.46 -9.14 -9.85
N GLN A 466 -2.58 -9.31 -8.86
CA GLN A 466 -1.83 -8.22 -8.26
C GLN A 466 -0.84 -7.61 -9.25
N LEU A 467 -0.08 -8.42 -9.99
CA LEU A 467 0.84 -7.94 -11.04
C LEU A 467 0.10 -7.17 -12.13
N ARG A 468 -1.03 -7.68 -12.62
CA ARG A 468 -1.86 -6.99 -13.63
C ARG A 468 -2.40 -5.63 -13.18
N ARG A 469 -2.46 -5.34 -11.88
CA ARG A 469 -2.86 -4.01 -11.37
C ARG A 469 -1.76 -2.96 -11.51
N LEU A 470 -0.54 -3.37 -11.85
CA LEU A 470 0.60 -2.48 -12.10
C LEU A 470 0.68 -2.03 -13.55
N ASP A 471 -0.19 -2.56 -14.42
CA ASP A 471 -0.21 -2.23 -15.84
C ASP A 471 -0.56 -0.75 -16.03
N LEU A 472 0.39 0.01 -16.54
CA LEU A 472 0.23 1.44 -16.83
C LEU A 472 -0.50 1.71 -18.15
N SER A 473 -0.69 0.69 -19.00
CA SER A 473 -1.34 0.81 -20.31
C SER A 473 -2.83 0.46 -20.28
N ALA A 474 -3.21 -0.62 -19.56
CA ALA A 474 -4.53 -1.23 -19.69
C ALA A 474 -5.42 -1.12 -18.45
N ALA A 475 -4.96 -0.54 -17.34
CA ALA A 475 -5.76 -0.41 -16.11
C ALA A 475 -6.82 0.70 -16.16
N ARG A 476 -7.46 0.90 -17.33
CA ARG A 476 -8.55 1.88 -17.52
C ARG A 476 -9.64 1.62 -16.47
N GLY A 477 -9.94 2.63 -15.66
CA GLY A 477 -10.97 2.63 -14.60
C GLY A 477 -10.57 2.07 -13.24
N SER A 478 -9.29 1.78 -12.99
CA SER A 478 -8.82 1.59 -11.61
C SER A 478 -8.67 2.96 -10.92
N LEU A 479 -9.57 3.30 -10.00
CA LEU A 479 -9.48 4.50 -9.14
C LEU A 479 -8.34 4.43 -8.10
N ARG A 480 -7.48 3.41 -8.19
CA ARG A 480 -6.40 3.14 -7.24
C ARG A 480 -5.19 2.57 -7.97
N GLY A 481 -4.02 2.83 -7.41
CA GLY A 481 -2.76 2.27 -7.87
C GLY A 481 -1.96 3.22 -8.77
N PRO A 482 -0.85 2.72 -9.34
CA PRO A 482 0.11 3.54 -10.07
C PRO A 482 -0.45 4.11 -11.38
N TYR A 483 -1.33 3.38 -12.07
CA TYR A 483 -1.98 3.83 -13.30
C TYR A 483 -2.67 5.18 -13.15
N LEU A 484 -3.42 5.39 -12.07
CA LEU A 484 -4.16 6.64 -11.84
C LEU A 484 -3.21 7.85 -11.82
N TRP A 485 -2.11 7.73 -11.08
CA TRP A 485 -1.08 8.77 -10.96
C TRP A 485 -0.34 8.98 -12.28
N PHE A 486 0.08 7.88 -12.92
CA PHE A 486 0.72 7.92 -14.23
C PHE A 486 -0.17 8.65 -15.26
N HIS A 487 -1.45 8.27 -15.34
CA HIS A 487 -2.39 8.82 -16.29
C HIS A 487 -2.67 10.31 -16.04
N PHE A 488 -2.96 10.71 -14.81
CA PHE A 488 -3.25 12.12 -14.51
C PHE A 488 -2.03 13.02 -14.66
N ILE A 489 -0.87 12.61 -14.15
CA ILE A 489 0.36 13.40 -14.26
C ILE A 489 0.75 13.56 -15.73
N SER A 490 0.84 12.45 -16.49
CA SER A 490 1.23 12.50 -17.90
C SER A 490 0.25 13.33 -18.73
N ARG A 491 -1.07 13.13 -18.58
CA ARG A 491 -2.09 13.88 -19.33
C ARG A 491 -2.13 15.35 -18.93
N SER A 492 -1.97 15.67 -17.63
CA SER A 492 -1.95 17.06 -17.16
C SER A 492 -0.73 17.80 -17.70
N LEU A 493 0.46 17.21 -17.59
CA LEU A 493 1.68 17.81 -18.12
C LEU A 493 1.64 17.95 -19.64
N THR A 494 1.15 16.93 -20.33
CA THR A 494 0.95 16.95 -21.79
C THR A 494 0.03 18.11 -22.20
N GLN A 495 -1.10 18.28 -21.51
CA GLN A 495 -2.08 19.33 -21.79
C GLN A 495 -1.54 20.73 -21.47
N GLN A 496 -0.86 20.92 -20.34
CA GLN A 496 -0.27 22.21 -19.97
C GLN A 496 0.87 22.59 -20.92
N THR A 497 1.71 21.62 -21.30
CA THR A 497 2.79 21.83 -22.27
C THR A 497 2.24 22.19 -23.65
N ALA A 498 1.19 21.50 -24.11
CA ALA A 498 0.52 21.84 -25.36
C ALA A 498 -0.06 23.26 -25.34
N LYS A 499 -0.61 23.72 -24.20
CA LYS A 499 -1.06 25.11 -24.04
C LYS A 499 0.09 26.09 -24.18
N LEU A 500 1.25 25.82 -23.58
CA LEU A 500 2.44 26.67 -23.72
C LEU A 500 2.94 26.69 -25.18
N VAL A 501 3.03 25.53 -25.82
CA VAL A 501 3.41 25.43 -27.25
C VAL A 501 2.49 26.26 -28.13
N VAL A 502 1.17 26.17 -27.95
CA VAL A 502 0.20 26.95 -28.71
C VAL A 502 0.35 28.45 -28.40
N ASP A 503 0.46 28.82 -27.13
CA ASP A 503 0.56 30.22 -26.69
C ASP A 503 1.82 30.90 -27.26
N TYR A 504 2.98 30.26 -27.16
CA TYR A 504 4.24 30.82 -27.68
C TYR A 504 4.23 30.90 -29.21
N ASN A 505 3.78 29.87 -29.92
CA ASN A 505 3.70 29.92 -31.39
C ASN A 505 2.63 30.90 -31.91
N THR A 506 1.69 31.32 -31.07
CA THR A 506 0.67 32.32 -31.43
C THR A 506 1.18 33.75 -31.25
N PHE A 507 1.98 34.01 -30.21
CA PHE A 507 2.32 35.39 -29.82
C PHE A 507 3.80 35.74 -29.96
N ALA A 508 4.74 34.79 -29.86
CA ALA A 508 6.16 35.09 -29.87
C ALA A 508 6.62 35.47 -31.30
N ILE A 509 7.21 36.67 -31.42
CA ILE A 509 7.73 37.18 -32.68
C ILE A 509 9.27 37.17 -32.62
N PRO A 510 9.96 36.59 -33.61
CA PRO A 510 11.42 36.68 -33.72
C PRO A 510 11.92 38.13 -33.76
N VAL A 511 13.09 38.39 -33.18
CA VAL A 511 13.64 39.77 -33.05
C VAL A 511 13.88 40.42 -34.41
N ASP A 512 14.30 39.65 -35.40
CA ASP A 512 14.50 40.09 -36.79
C ASP A 512 13.18 40.46 -37.49
N ARG A 513 12.09 39.76 -37.18
CA ARG A 513 10.75 40.05 -37.72
C ARG A 513 10.05 41.18 -36.99
N LEU A 514 10.38 41.42 -35.71
CA LEU A 514 9.69 42.40 -34.87
C LEU A 514 9.65 43.81 -35.47
N ALA A 515 10.71 44.22 -36.20
CA ALA A 515 10.76 45.51 -36.87
C ALA A 515 9.74 45.63 -38.03
N ARG A 516 9.41 44.51 -38.70
CA ARG A 516 8.52 44.43 -39.86
C ARG A 516 7.09 44.02 -39.50
N ALA A 517 6.86 43.60 -38.26
CA ALA A 517 5.55 43.17 -37.79
C ALA A 517 4.54 44.33 -37.84
N THR A 518 3.28 43.96 -38.08
CA THR A 518 2.16 44.91 -38.07
C THR A 518 1.94 45.46 -36.65
N GLU A 519 1.32 46.63 -36.54
CA GLU A 519 1.09 47.24 -35.22
C GLU A 519 0.18 46.40 -34.32
N GLU A 520 -0.77 45.67 -34.90
CA GLU A 520 -1.65 44.76 -34.16
C GLU A 520 -0.87 43.57 -33.58
N GLU A 521 0.06 42.99 -34.35
CA GLU A 521 0.91 41.89 -33.90
C GLU A 521 1.87 42.33 -32.79
N VAL A 522 2.49 43.50 -32.95
CA VAL A 522 3.36 44.09 -31.93
C VAL A 522 2.59 44.37 -30.64
N ARG A 523 1.38 44.92 -30.74
CA ARG A 523 0.48 45.14 -29.59
C ARG A 523 0.10 43.82 -28.92
N ALA A 524 -0.24 42.79 -29.69
CA ALA A 524 -0.57 41.48 -29.15
C ALA A 524 0.63 40.81 -28.46
N TYR A 525 1.83 40.89 -29.04
CA TYR A 525 3.08 40.39 -28.45
C TYR A 525 3.42 41.12 -27.14
N ALA A 526 3.38 42.44 -27.13
CA ALA A 526 3.67 43.23 -25.93
C ALA A 526 2.63 42.99 -24.83
N ALA A 527 1.34 42.96 -25.17
CA ALA A 527 0.28 42.63 -24.21
C ALA A 527 0.42 41.20 -23.66
N TRP A 528 0.83 40.25 -24.50
CA TRP A 528 1.13 38.88 -24.08
C TRP A 528 2.32 38.84 -23.11
N LEU A 529 3.43 39.51 -23.44
CA LEU A 529 4.61 39.62 -22.57
C LEU A 529 4.31 40.30 -21.24
N VAL A 530 3.58 41.42 -21.23
CA VAL A 530 3.15 42.11 -20.00
C VAL A 530 2.30 41.17 -19.15
N ARG A 531 1.29 40.54 -19.76
CA ARG A 531 0.38 39.63 -19.04
C ARG A 531 1.10 38.42 -18.45
N ARG A 532 2.08 37.85 -19.17
CA ARG A 532 2.82 36.65 -18.78
C ARG A 532 4.00 36.94 -17.86
N GLY A 533 4.84 37.89 -18.24
CA GLY A 533 6.00 38.37 -17.48
C GLY A 533 5.61 39.16 -16.24
N ARG A 534 4.38 39.70 -16.20
CA ARG A 534 3.83 40.52 -15.12
C ARG A 534 4.72 41.71 -14.76
N CYS A 535 5.26 42.33 -15.79
CA CYS A 535 6.07 43.52 -15.71
C CYS A 535 5.39 44.63 -16.50
N GLY A 536 5.65 45.89 -16.14
CA GLY A 536 5.17 47.03 -16.93
C GLY A 536 5.81 47.04 -18.33
N LEU A 537 5.17 47.71 -19.28
CA LEU A 537 5.72 47.92 -20.63
C LEU A 537 7.13 48.54 -20.59
N ASP A 538 7.41 49.39 -19.60
CA ASP A 538 8.70 50.06 -19.44
C ASP A 538 9.83 49.12 -19.03
N ALA A 539 9.50 48.06 -18.30
CA ALA A 539 10.45 47.04 -17.88
C ALA A 539 10.80 46.09 -19.03
N LEU A 540 9.93 45.95 -20.04
CA LEU A 540 10.23 45.20 -21.25
C LEU A 540 11.28 45.99 -22.04
N GLY A 541 12.50 45.47 -22.12
CA GLY A 541 13.61 46.02 -22.92
C GLY A 541 13.38 45.89 -24.43
N LEU A 542 12.22 46.34 -24.91
CA LEU A 542 11.86 46.36 -26.33
C LEU A 542 12.72 47.38 -27.08
N PRO A 543 13.04 47.14 -28.37
CA PRO A 543 13.75 48.12 -29.19
C PRO A 543 13.01 49.47 -29.18
N PRO A 544 13.73 50.61 -29.10
CA PRO A 544 13.11 51.93 -28.95
C PRO A 544 12.11 52.25 -30.06
N ALA A 545 12.37 51.82 -31.29
CA ALA A 545 11.46 51.97 -32.42
C ALA A 545 10.11 51.22 -32.23
N VAL A 546 10.13 50.06 -31.57
CA VAL A 546 8.94 49.26 -31.28
C VAL A 546 8.16 49.89 -30.13
N ARG A 547 8.87 50.40 -29.12
CA ARG A 547 8.27 51.10 -27.98
C ARG A 547 7.55 52.38 -28.43
N GLN A 548 8.19 53.22 -29.24
CA GLN A 548 7.59 54.44 -29.79
C GLN A 548 6.33 54.14 -30.61
N ARG A 549 6.33 53.06 -31.41
CA ARG A 549 5.14 52.62 -32.16
C ARG A 549 4.00 52.17 -31.25
N LEU A 550 4.30 51.50 -30.14
CA LEU A 550 3.32 51.09 -29.13
C LEU A 550 2.72 52.27 -28.38
N GLU A 551 3.54 53.24 -27.99
CA GLU A 551 3.12 54.48 -27.33
C GLU A 551 2.24 55.34 -28.25
N ALA A 552 2.60 55.44 -29.54
CA ALA A 552 1.83 56.16 -30.55
C ALA A 552 0.46 55.52 -30.86
N ALA A 553 0.34 54.20 -30.71
CA ALA A 553 -0.89 53.46 -31.02
C ALA A 553 -1.99 53.56 -29.93
N GLY A 554 -1.66 54.10 -28.74
CA GLY A 554 -2.60 54.27 -27.62
C GLY A 554 -3.07 52.97 -26.93
N PRO A 555 -3.80 53.06 -25.81
CA PRO A 555 -4.32 51.90 -25.08
C PRO A 555 -5.40 51.18 -25.88
N ALA A 556 -5.30 49.85 -25.97
CA ALA A 556 -6.26 49.03 -26.72
C ALA A 556 -7.68 49.10 -26.12
N THR A 557 -8.66 49.51 -26.92
CA THR A 557 -10.09 49.41 -26.57
C THR A 557 -10.50 47.94 -26.50
N SER A 558 -10.79 47.48 -25.27
CA SER A 558 -10.98 46.07 -24.90
C SER A 558 -12.30 45.42 -25.35
N GLU A 559 -13.03 45.98 -26.32
CA GLU A 559 -14.46 45.65 -26.49
C GLU A 559 -14.80 44.48 -27.43
N ASN A 560 -13.88 43.99 -28.27
CA ASN A 560 -14.16 42.84 -29.17
C ASN A 560 -13.43 41.53 -28.81
N GLY A 561 -12.97 41.42 -27.56
CA GLY A 561 -11.92 40.49 -27.10
C GLY A 561 -12.19 38.98 -27.06
N GLN A 562 -13.28 38.45 -27.62
CA GLN A 562 -13.57 37.00 -27.55
C GLN A 562 -13.97 36.33 -28.86
N ALA A 563 -14.67 37.00 -29.79
CA ALA A 563 -15.16 36.36 -31.02
C ALA A 563 -14.08 36.19 -32.11
N GLY A 564 -12.99 36.98 -32.08
CA GLY A 564 -11.90 36.93 -33.07
C GLY A 564 -10.80 35.89 -32.82
N ARG A 565 -10.75 35.27 -31.63
CA ARG A 565 -9.66 34.34 -31.23
C ARG A 565 -9.59 33.03 -32.02
N LEU A 566 -10.55 32.78 -32.92
CA LEU A 566 -10.63 31.57 -33.74
C LEU A 566 -10.12 31.77 -35.18
N ARG A 567 -9.74 32.99 -35.58
CA ARG A 567 -8.88 33.19 -36.76
C ARG A 567 -7.40 33.16 -36.32
N GLN A 568 -6.96 32.01 -35.81
CA GLN A 568 -5.60 31.82 -35.27
C GLN A 568 -4.59 31.63 -36.41
N SER A 569 -3.96 32.71 -36.88
CA SER A 569 -2.68 32.58 -37.57
C SER A 569 -1.60 32.32 -36.51
N PHE A 570 -0.84 31.24 -36.67
CA PHE A 570 0.38 31.03 -35.89
C PHE A 570 1.48 31.94 -36.44
N GLN A 571 2.19 32.64 -35.54
CA GLN A 571 3.34 33.48 -35.90
C GLN A 571 4.54 32.63 -36.34
N GLY A 572 4.64 31.40 -35.82
CA GLY A 572 5.67 30.42 -36.17
C GLY A 572 5.34 29.01 -35.67
N SER A 573 6.29 28.09 -35.83
CA SER A 573 6.21 26.70 -35.35
C SER A 573 7.47 26.26 -34.58
N ASP A 574 8.29 27.22 -34.17
CA ASP A 574 9.61 27.01 -33.57
C ASP A 574 9.53 26.41 -32.17
N PHE A 575 8.50 26.76 -31.39
CA PHE A 575 8.35 26.25 -30.02
C PHE A 575 7.74 24.85 -30.02
N THR A 576 8.55 23.86 -29.67
CA THR A 576 8.12 22.47 -29.43
C THR A 576 8.05 22.13 -27.94
N ALA A 577 7.47 20.97 -27.60
CA ALA A 577 7.40 20.50 -26.22
C ALA A 577 8.78 20.31 -25.55
N LEU A 578 9.85 20.10 -26.34
CA LEU A 578 11.21 19.93 -25.83
C LEU A 578 11.68 21.19 -25.09
N HIS A 579 11.28 22.38 -25.53
CA HIS A 579 11.62 23.65 -24.89
C HIS A 579 11.08 23.78 -23.47
N PHE A 580 9.97 23.09 -23.16
CA PHE A 580 9.30 23.17 -21.86
C PHE A 580 9.57 21.96 -20.97
N LEU A 581 10.13 20.87 -21.52
CA LEU A 581 10.35 19.60 -20.81
C LEU A 581 11.78 19.09 -20.89
N SER A 582 12.70 19.90 -21.40
CA SER A 582 14.13 19.67 -21.37
C SER A 582 14.84 20.81 -20.64
N ASP A 583 16.03 20.52 -20.10
CA ASP A 583 16.92 21.51 -19.51
C ASP A 583 18.19 21.71 -20.34
N GLU A 584 18.05 21.56 -21.66
CA GLU A 584 19.15 21.75 -22.60
C GLU A 584 19.48 23.23 -22.76
N ALA A 585 20.72 23.61 -22.38
CA ALA A 585 21.23 24.97 -22.54
C ALA A 585 21.22 25.44 -23.99
N GLU A 586 21.53 24.55 -24.95
CA GLU A 586 21.54 24.84 -26.38
C GLU A 586 20.19 25.37 -26.89
N LEU A 587 19.07 24.81 -26.40
CA LEU A 587 17.73 25.26 -26.77
C LEU A 587 17.42 26.63 -26.17
N ALA A 588 17.81 26.85 -24.91
CA ALA A 588 17.62 28.15 -24.27
C ALA A 588 18.45 29.24 -24.96
N ASP A 589 19.67 28.93 -25.40
CA ASP A 589 20.56 29.85 -26.12
C ASP A 589 20.08 30.14 -27.55
N ASP A 590 19.51 29.16 -28.25
CA ASP A 590 18.85 29.38 -29.54
C ASP A 590 17.63 30.31 -29.41
N ILE A 591 16.77 30.08 -28.42
CA ILE A 591 15.63 30.97 -28.14
C ILE A 591 16.09 32.37 -27.73
N ARG A 592 17.12 32.48 -26.88
CA ARG A 592 17.69 33.77 -26.47
C ARG A 592 18.22 34.56 -27.67
N ARG A 593 18.86 33.88 -28.63
CA ARG A 593 19.37 34.51 -29.87
C ARG A 593 18.24 34.94 -30.82
N ARG A 594 17.22 34.10 -31.03
CA ARG A 594 16.15 34.37 -32.01
C ARG A 594 15.03 35.29 -31.51
N TYR A 595 14.62 35.13 -30.25
CA TYR A 595 13.47 35.81 -29.64
C TYR A 595 13.85 36.80 -28.54
N GLY A 596 15.13 36.86 -28.17
CA GLY A 596 15.64 37.77 -27.15
C GLY A 596 15.60 37.19 -25.73
N PRO A 597 16.23 37.88 -24.76
CA PRO A 597 16.39 37.41 -23.38
C PRO A 597 15.07 37.26 -22.63
N TRP A 598 14.13 38.19 -22.83
CA TRP A 598 12.84 38.18 -22.14
C TRP A 598 12.00 36.93 -22.45
N VAL A 599 11.94 36.52 -23.72
CA VAL A 599 11.20 35.32 -24.12
C VAL A 599 11.89 34.06 -23.58
N ALA A 600 13.22 34.02 -23.57
CA ALA A 600 13.99 32.92 -23.00
C ALA A 600 13.78 32.78 -21.49
N GLU A 601 13.86 33.89 -20.74
CA GLU A 601 13.59 33.91 -19.29
C GLU A 601 12.14 33.55 -18.96
N LEU A 602 11.19 34.05 -19.75
CA LEU A 602 9.78 33.70 -19.58
C LEU A 602 9.54 32.21 -19.84
N MET A 603 10.14 31.65 -20.89
CA MET A 603 10.06 30.22 -21.23
C MET A 603 10.64 29.35 -20.10
N GLU A 604 11.76 29.77 -19.53
CA GLU A 604 12.42 29.13 -18.41
C GLU A 604 11.56 29.14 -17.14
N ARG A 605 10.94 30.29 -16.84
CA ARG A 605 9.96 30.41 -15.76
C ARG A 605 8.72 29.54 -16.00
N ASP A 606 8.14 29.57 -17.19
CA ASP A 606 6.96 28.77 -17.55
C ASP A 606 7.26 27.27 -17.52
N ARG A 607 8.46 26.84 -17.93
CA ARG A 607 8.94 25.45 -17.82
C ARG A 607 8.99 25.00 -16.35
N ARG A 608 9.60 25.81 -15.49
CA ARG A 608 9.63 25.57 -14.04
C ARG A 608 8.23 25.49 -13.45
N ASP A 609 7.41 26.48 -13.76
CA ASP A 609 6.06 26.63 -13.20
C ASP A 609 5.12 25.53 -13.72
N ASN A 610 5.32 25.02 -14.94
CA ASN A 610 4.58 23.90 -15.51
C ASN A 610 4.79 22.61 -14.68
N ILE A 611 6.05 22.28 -14.38
CA ILE A 611 6.39 21.13 -13.54
C ILE A 611 5.88 21.34 -12.12
N ARG A 612 6.18 22.47 -11.51
CA ARG A 612 5.75 22.77 -10.13
C ARG A 612 4.24 22.72 -9.99
N ARG A 613 3.47 23.23 -10.96
CA ARG A 613 2.00 23.19 -10.96
C ARG A 613 1.44 21.77 -10.98
N VAL A 614 1.98 20.88 -11.82
CA VAL A 614 1.53 19.48 -11.88
C VAL A 614 1.93 18.73 -10.61
N PHE A 615 3.14 18.98 -10.11
CA PHE A 615 3.68 18.32 -8.92
C PHE A 615 3.28 18.97 -7.59
N ARG A 616 2.45 20.01 -7.62
CA ARG A 616 1.95 20.75 -6.45
C ARG A 616 1.01 19.95 -5.56
N ALA A 617 1.13 19.95 -4.24
CA ALA A 617 0.12 19.41 -3.33
C ALA A 617 -0.87 20.50 -2.88
N TYR A 618 -2.00 20.08 -2.34
CA TYR A 618 -2.85 21.03 -1.64
C TYR A 618 -2.10 21.51 -0.38
N PRO A 619 -1.95 22.84 -0.16
CA PRO A 619 -1.12 23.38 0.91
C PRO A 619 -1.82 23.25 2.27
N LEU A 620 -1.89 22.02 2.78
CA LEU A 620 -2.50 21.72 4.07
C LEU A 620 -1.81 22.44 5.23
N HIS A 621 -0.52 22.76 5.07
CA HIS A 621 0.29 23.52 6.03
C HIS A 621 -0.10 25.01 6.10
N HIS A 622 -0.83 25.55 5.12
CA HIS A 622 -1.34 26.92 5.18
C HIS A 622 -2.68 27.06 5.89
N TRP A 623 -3.28 25.95 6.36
CA TRP A 623 -4.49 26.04 7.14
C TRP A 623 -4.25 26.82 8.44
N PRO A 624 -5.23 27.60 8.93
CA PRO A 624 -5.13 28.24 10.23
C PRO A 624 -4.73 27.20 11.28
N LYS A 625 -3.81 27.56 12.19
CA LYS A 625 -3.26 26.62 13.18
C LYS A 625 -4.36 25.92 13.97
N GLU A 626 -5.42 26.64 14.31
CA GLU A 626 -6.62 26.13 14.99
C GLU A 626 -7.29 24.96 14.26
N GLN A 627 -7.26 24.95 12.92
CA GLN A 627 -7.82 23.88 12.09
C GLN A 627 -6.86 22.71 11.90
N ARG A 628 -5.56 22.91 12.18
CA ARG A 628 -4.50 21.89 12.11
C ARG A 628 -4.20 21.25 13.46
N THR A 629 -4.58 21.88 14.56
CA THR A 629 -4.38 21.34 15.91
C THR A 629 -5.50 20.39 16.30
N PHE A 630 -5.13 19.14 16.58
CA PHE A 630 -6.02 18.13 17.13
C PHE A 630 -5.58 17.77 18.55
N ASN A 631 -6.46 18.00 19.54
CA ASN A 631 -6.22 17.52 20.89
C ASN A 631 -7.05 16.24 21.13
N PRO A 632 -6.42 15.06 21.26
CA PRO A 632 -7.12 13.79 21.44
C PRO A 632 -8.05 13.76 22.65
N LEU A 633 -7.65 14.41 23.76
CA LEU A 633 -8.45 14.47 24.97
C LEU A 633 -9.71 15.32 24.77
N VAL A 634 -9.58 16.50 24.15
CA VAL A 634 -10.71 17.38 23.84
C VAL A 634 -11.69 16.68 22.89
N PHE A 635 -11.18 16.03 21.85
CA PHE A 635 -12.00 15.25 20.92
C PHE A 635 -12.79 14.16 21.64
N TYR A 636 -12.12 13.39 22.50
CA TYR A 636 -12.77 12.36 23.31
C TYR A 636 -13.87 12.94 24.20
N GLN A 637 -13.58 14.03 24.92
CA GLN A 637 -14.53 14.65 25.85
C GLN A 637 -15.77 15.22 25.16
N GLN A 638 -15.62 15.75 23.94
CA GLN A 638 -16.71 16.33 23.15
C GLN A 638 -17.55 15.26 22.43
N HIS A 639 -16.92 14.22 21.89
CA HIS A 639 -17.58 13.29 20.95
C HIS A 639 -17.82 11.89 21.49
N LEU A 640 -17.05 11.44 22.48
CA LEU A 640 -17.02 10.04 22.92
C LEU A 640 -17.42 9.87 24.41
N ALA A 641 -16.98 10.76 25.30
CA ALA A 641 -17.21 10.65 26.74
C ALA A 641 -18.71 10.60 27.12
N GLY A 642 -19.03 9.95 28.25
CA GLY A 642 -20.42 9.94 28.77
C GLY A 642 -21.40 9.12 27.93
N GLY A 643 -20.92 8.13 27.17
CA GLY A 643 -21.75 7.24 26.36
C GLY A 643 -22.12 7.77 24.97
N TRP A 644 -21.62 8.95 24.59
CA TRP A 644 -21.80 9.51 23.25
C TRP A 644 -21.16 8.67 22.13
N VAL A 645 -20.23 7.77 22.47
CA VAL A 645 -19.71 6.75 21.54
C VAL A 645 -20.82 6.01 20.79
N LEU A 646 -21.99 5.78 21.42
CA LEU A 646 -23.11 5.07 20.79
C LEU A 646 -23.78 5.87 19.66
N VAL A 647 -23.77 7.20 19.74
CA VAL A 647 -24.35 8.11 18.73
C VAL A 647 -23.31 8.51 17.67
N PHE A 648 -22.02 8.26 17.95
CA PHE A 648 -20.92 8.59 17.05
C PHE A 648 -21.11 8.06 15.61
N PRO A 649 -21.58 6.81 15.35
CA PRO A 649 -21.83 6.34 13.99
C PRO A 649 -22.84 7.20 13.21
N LEU A 650 -23.87 7.71 13.89
CA LEU A 650 -24.89 8.58 13.27
C LEU A 650 -24.31 9.95 12.94
N LYS A 651 -23.48 10.52 13.85
CA LYS A 651 -22.74 11.77 13.59
C LYS A 651 -21.78 11.60 12.41
N VAL A 652 -21.06 10.48 12.34
CA VAL A 652 -20.17 10.17 11.21
C VAL A 652 -20.97 10.06 9.92
N ALA A 653 -22.12 9.38 9.91
CA ALA A 653 -22.99 9.32 8.74
C ALA A 653 -23.44 10.72 8.28
N TRP A 654 -23.83 11.59 9.22
CA TRP A 654 -24.18 12.99 8.94
C TRP A 654 -23.00 13.79 8.38
N TRP A 655 -21.79 13.65 8.95
CA TRP A 655 -20.61 14.33 8.42
C TRP A 655 -20.27 13.85 7.00
N LEU A 656 -20.44 12.55 6.73
CA LEU A 656 -20.23 11.98 5.40
C LEU A 656 -21.24 12.50 4.37
N THR A 657 -22.51 12.68 4.74
CA THR A 657 -23.51 13.27 3.83
C THR A 657 -23.21 14.74 3.55
N VAL A 658 -22.83 15.52 4.57
CA VAL A 658 -22.40 16.92 4.40
C VAL A 658 -21.15 17.01 3.50
N LEU A 659 -20.18 16.12 3.70
CA LEU A 659 -18.98 16.05 2.87
C LEU A 659 -19.32 15.69 1.41
N GLY A 660 -20.22 14.72 1.21
CA GLY A 660 -20.71 14.32 -0.12
C GLY A 660 -21.40 15.47 -0.85
N TRP A 661 -22.22 16.25 -0.14
CA TRP A 661 -22.87 17.44 -0.70
C TRP A 661 -21.87 18.54 -1.09
N ARG A 662 -20.85 18.79 -0.26
CA ARG A 662 -19.75 19.71 -0.59
C ARG A 662 -18.97 19.24 -1.82
N ALA A 663 -18.68 17.94 -1.92
CA ALA A 663 -18.02 17.35 -3.08
C ALA A 663 -18.83 17.54 -4.37
N LEU A 664 -20.15 17.32 -4.33
CA LEU A 664 -21.04 17.55 -5.48
C LEU A 664 -21.02 19.01 -5.93
N ARG A 665 -21.07 19.97 -4.99
CA ARG A 665 -20.95 21.40 -5.30
C ARG A 665 -19.60 21.74 -5.94
N LEU A 666 -18.50 21.14 -5.46
CA LEU A 666 -17.17 21.33 -6.04
C LEU A 666 -17.11 20.80 -7.48
N VAL A 667 -17.66 19.61 -7.74
CA VAL A 667 -17.77 19.07 -9.11
C VAL A 667 -18.58 20.02 -10.00
N GLY A 668 -19.72 20.52 -9.52
CA GLY A 668 -20.52 21.50 -10.26
C GLY A 668 -19.76 22.79 -10.60
N ARG A 669 -18.94 23.31 -9.67
CA ARG A 669 -18.04 24.44 -9.95
C ARG A 669 -17.00 24.09 -11.02
N LYS A 670 -16.38 22.91 -10.95
CA LYS A 670 -15.40 22.47 -11.95
C LYS A 670 -16.00 22.25 -13.33
N VAL A 671 -17.21 21.71 -13.43
CA VAL A 671 -17.94 21.61 -14.70
C VAL A 671 -18.19 23.01 -15.28
N ARG A 672 -18.59 23.98 -14.44
CA ARG A 672 -18.74 25.37 -14.86
C ARG A 672 -17.43 26.00 -15.34
N GLU A 673 -16.31 25.72 -14.67
CA GLU A 673 -14.98 26.14 -15.11
C GLU A 673 -14.57 25.52 -16.46
N VAL A 674 -15.03 24.30 -16.78
CA VAL A 674 -14.75 23.69 -18.09
C VAL A 674 -15.62 24.30 -19.20
N LEU A 675 -16.89 24.56 -18.91
CA LEU A 675 -17.83 25.19 -19.85
C LEU A 675 -17.52 26.66 -20.10
N SER A 676 -17.01 27.36 -19.10
CA SER A 676 -16.62 28.77 -19.17
C SER A 676 -15.22 28.89 -18.60
N PRO A 677 -14.17 28.53 -19.36
CA PRO A 677 -12.80 28.64 -18.89
C PRO A 677 -12.53 30.11 -18.56
N PRO A 678 -12.32 30.48 -17.28
CA PRO A 678 -11.91 31.84 -16.97
C PRO A 678 -10.63 32.12 -17.76
N VAL A 679 -10.51 33.34 -18.31
CA VAL A 679 -9.27 33.81 -18.92
C VAL A 679 -8.20 33.64 -17.85
N ALA A 680 -7.36 32.63 -18.01
CA ALA A 680 -6.53 32.14 -16.93
C ALA A 680 -5.47 33.20 -16.61
N GLU A 681 -5.76 34.06 -15.65
CA GLU A 681 -4.73 34.62 -14.79
C GLU A 681 -4.01 33.40 -14.20
N VAL A 682 -2.77 33.21 -14.66
CA VAL A 682 -1.84 32.27 -14.07
C VAL A 682 -1.72 32.71 -12.62
N SER A 683 -2.53 32.14 -11.72
CA SER A 683 -2.47 32.46 -10.30
C SER A 683 -1.05 32.13 -9.81
N GLU A 684 -0.49 33.01 -8.99
CA GLU A 684 0.86 32.82 -8.43
C GLU A 684 1.03 31.42 -7.86
N LEU A 685 2.13 30.78 -8.25
CA LEU A 685 2.79 29.82 -7.36
C LEU A 685 3.42 30.67 -6.25
N ALA A 686 2.58 31.14 -5.31
CA ALA A 686 3.01 32.01 -4.21
C ALA A 686 3.99 31.31 -3.27
N ASP A 687 4.06 29.97 -3.32
CA ASP A 687 4.83 29.17 -2.38
C ASP A 687 5.73 28.15 -3.09
N ASP A 688 6.99 28.13 -2.66
CA ASP A 688 7.97 27.12 -3.06
C ASP A 688 7.69 25.81 -2.29
N GLU A 689 6.98 24.89 -2.94
CA GLU A 689 6.78 23.56 -2.36
C GLU A 689 8.06 22.72 -2.40
N PRO A 690 8.32 21.90 -1.38
CA PRO A 690 9.56 21.14 -1.30
C PRO A 690 9.58 19.97 -2.29
N LEU A 691 10.80 19.62 -2.75
CA LEU A 691 11.06 18.50 -3.67
C LEU A 691 10.42 17.18 -3.18
N ALA A 692 10.35 16.97 -1.87
CA ALA A 692 9.73 15.79 -1.26
C ALA A 692 8.29 15.55 -1.75
N VAL A 693 7.50 16.61 -1.97
CA VAL A 693 6.13 16.48 -2.50
C VAL A 693 6.14 15.92 -3.92
N ALA A 694 7.01 16.47 -4.77
CA ALA A 694 7.16 16.05 -6.15
C ALA A 694 7.63 14.58 -6.25
N LEU A 695 8.64 14.22 -5.46
CA LEU A 695 9.15 12.85 -5.37
C LEU A 695 8.10 11.87 -4.85
N ARG A 696 7.24 12.25 -3.91
CA ARG A 696 6.11 11.39 -3.48
C ARG A 696 5.17 11.05 -4.64
N LYS A 697 4.88 12.01 -5.51
CA LYS A 697 4.02 11.77 -6.69
C LYS A 697 4.70 10.86 -7.71
N VAL A 698 6.00 11.08 -7.98
CA VAL A 698 6.82 10.17 -8.80
C VAL A 698 6.81 8.75 -8.21
N HIS A 699 7.00 8.63 -6.90
CA HIS A 699 6.95 7.35 -6.20
C HIS A 699 5.59 6.68 -6.35
N ARG A 700 4.47 7.41 -6.30
CA ARG A 700 3.15 6.76 -6.49
C ARG A 700 2.94 6.18 -7.89
N MET A 701 3.61 6.75 -8.88
CA MET A 701 3.59 6.31 -10.27
C MET A 701 4.54 5.12 -10.51
N ARG A 702 5.82 5.24 -10.13
CA ARG A 702 6.88 4.30 -10.53
C ARG A 702 7.28 3.30 -9.43
N LYS A 703 7.26 3.69 -8.15
CA LYS A 703 7.69 2.84 -7.02
C LYS A 703 6.94 1.50 -6.93
N PRO A 704 5.62 1.39 -7.21
CA PRO A 704 4.94 0.09 -7.14
C PRO A 704 5.48 -0.94 -8.13
N VAL A 705 5.87 -0.51 -9.33
CA VAL A 705 6.47 -1.40 -10.35
C VAL A 705 7.85 -1.82 -9.86
N PHE A 706 8.68 -0.85 -9.48
CA PHE A 706 10.01 -1.07 -8.90
C PHE A 706 9.97 -2.05 -7.72
N LEU A 707 9.06 -1.86 -6.75
CA LEU A 707 8.93 -2.73 -5.58
C LEU A 707 8.56 -4.17 -5.96
N GLN A 708 7.79 -4.37 -7.03
CA GLN A 708 7.42 -5.71 -7.48
C GLN A 708 8.56 -6.37 -8.24
N CYS A 709 9.31 -5.62 -9.07
CA CYS A 709 10.56 -6.11 -9.66
C CYS A 709 11.59 -6.47 -8.58
N LEU A 710 11.75 -5.63 -7.56
CA LEU A 710 12.64 -5.87 -6.42
C LEU A 710 12.23 -7.13 -5.65
N GLN A 711 10.94 -7.31 -5.35
CA GLN A 711 10.45 -8.52 -4.68
C GLN A 711 10.66 -9.77 -5.54
N LEU A 712 10.38 -9.70 -6.84
CA LEU A 712 10.60 -10.80 -7.78
C LEU A 712 12.08 -11.19 -7.85
N ARG A 713 12.97 -10.20 -7.97
CA ARG A 713 14.43 -10.41 -7.94
C ARG A 713 14.86 -11.00 -6.61
N ALA A 714 14.44 -10.45 -5.47
CA ALA A 714 14.76 -11.02 -4.16
C ALA A 714 14.23 -12.45 -3.94
N GLU A 715 13.09 -12.80 -4.53
CA GLU A 715 12.54 -14.15 -4.44
C GLU A 715 13.33 -15.15 -5.31
N PHE A 716 13.80 -14.74 -6.49
CA PHE A 716 14.42 -15.62 -7.47
C PHE A 716 15.96 -15.59 -7.51
N ASP A 717 16.58 -14.44 -7.25
CA ASP A 717 18.02 -14.15 -7.37
C ASP A 717 18.64 -13.97 -5.97
N PRO A 718 19.22 -15.02 -5.37
CA PRO A 718 19.84 -14.96 -4.04
C PRO A 718 21.12 -14.11 -4.04
N GLU A 719 21.81 -14.00 -5.17
CA GLU A 719 23.01 -13.17 -5.30
C GLU A 719 22.66 -11.69 -5.09
N TYR A 720 21.49 -11.25 -5.57
CA TYR A 720 20.97 -9.91 -5.28
C TYR A 720 20.80 -9.62 -3.77
N LEU A 721 20.54 -10.66 -2.97
CA LEU A 721 20.45 -10.57 -1.50
C LEU A 721 21.81 -10.74 -0.80
N GLY A 722 22.91 -10.84 -1.55
CA GLY A 722 24.25 -11.10 -1.02
C GLY A 722 24.44 -12.54 -0.54
N VAL A 723 23.72 -13.50 -1.11
CA VAL A 723 23.89 -14.93 -0.81
C VAL A 723 24.77 -15.57 -1.88
N LEU A 724 25.88 -16.17 -1.46
CA LEU A 724 26.84 -16.82 -2.34
C LEU A 724 26.33 -18.19 -2.80
N LEU A 725 26.17 -18.35 -4.12
CA LEU A 725 25.75 -19.61 -4.73
C LEU A 725 26.94 -20.54 -5.01
N PRO A 726 26.74 -21.88 -5.01
CA PRO A 726 27.79 -22.83 -5.36
C PRO A 726 28.28 -22.58 -6.79
N GLY A 727 29.60 -22.68 -7.00
CA GLY A 727 30.24 -22.47 -8.30
C GLY A 727 30.45 -20.99 -8.69
N CYS A 728 29.83 -20.03 -8.00
CA CYS A 728 29.96 -18.61 -8.35
C CYS A 728 31.13 -17.95 -7.59
N PRO A 729 31.96 -17.13 -8.25
CA PRO A 729 32.92 -16.28 -7.54
C PRO A 729 32.15 -15.35 -6.58
N GLY A 730 32.67 -15.16 -5.37
CA GLY A 730 32.02 -14.32 -4.38
C GLY A 730 31.80 -12.90 -4.90
N LEU A 731 30.63 -12.29 -4.62
CA LEU A 731 30.35 -10.90 -4.98
C LEU A 731 31.46 -9.99 -4.46
N ARG A 732 32.27 -9.43 -5.36
CA ARG A 732 33.32 -8.46 -5.03
C ARG A 732 32.70 -7.06 -5.06
N GLY A 733 32.28 -6.56 -3.91
CA GLY A 733 31.78 -5.19 -3.75
C GLY A 733 31.54 -4.81 -2.29
N PRO A 734 31.67 -3.51 -1.92
CA PRO A 734 31.48 -3.05 -0.54
C PRO A 734 30.01 -3.05 -0.08
N THR A 735 29.04 -3.09 -1.02
CA THR A 735 27.59 -3.04 -0.72
C THR A 735 26.83 -4.20 -1.36
N VAL A 736 25.77 -4.68 -0.68
CA VAL A 736 24.86 -5.67 -1.25
C VAL A 736 23.91 -4.93 -2.21
N PRO A 737 23.73 -5.37 -3.47
CA PRO A 737 22.94 -4.66 -4.46
C PRO A 737 21.51 -4.30 -4.01
N VAL A 738 20.89 -5.13 -3.16
CA VAL A 738 19.56 -4.85 -2.61
C VAL A 738 19.54 -3.61 -1.70
N ASP A 739 20.63 -3.31 -1.00
CA ASP A 739 20.67 -2.17 -0.09
C ASP A 739 20.65 -0.84 -0.84
N ASP A 740 21.37 -0.77 -1.96
CA ASP A 740 21.42 0.43 -2.82
C ASP A 740 20.02 0.74 -3.35
N ASP A 741 19.31 -0.28 -3.82
CA ASP A 741 17.94 -0.18 -4.30
C ASP A 741 16.94 0.16 -3.17
N LEU A 742 17.17 -0.33 -1.95
CA LEU A 742 16.36 0.03 -0.78
C LEU A 742 16.64 1.46 -0.30
N ASN A 743 17.87 1.95 -0.45
CA ASN A 743 18.27 3.31 -0.12
C ASN A 743 17.63 4.30 -1.11
N LEU A 744 17.63 3.98 -2.40
CA LEU A 744 17.00 4.80 -3.45
C LEU A 744 15.55 5.17 -3.13
N ILE A 745 14.77 4.24 -2.57
CA ILE A 745 13.35 4.49 -2.25
C ILE A 745 13.09 4.90 -0.80
N ALA A 746 14.14 5.15 -0.02
CA ALA A 746 14.08 5.31 1.43
C ALA A 746 13.20 4.21 2.07
N ALA A 747 13.52 2.95 1.77
CA ALA A 747 12.68 1.80 2.11
C ALA A 747 12.36 1.75 3.61
N GLU A 748 11.10 1.44 3.91
CA GLU A 748 10.62 1.37 5.28
C GLU A 748 11.28 0.23 6.05
N PRO A 749 11.49 0.38 7.38
CA PRO A 749 12.11 -0.67 8.20
C PRO A 749 11.44 -2.05 8.11
N PRO A 750 10.10 -2.19 8.00
CA PRO A 750 9.47 -3.50 7.81
C PRO A 750 9.89 -4.19 6.52
N LEU A 751 10.08 -3.45 5.42
CA LEU A 751 10.51 -4.03 4.14
C LEU A 751 11.96 -4.49 4.22
N ARG A 752 12.84 -3.68 4.83
CA ARG A 752 14.25 -4.06 5.06
C ARG A 752 14.35 -5.33 5.90
N ARG A 753 13.61 -5.41 7.02
CA ARG A 753 13.54 -6.61 7.87
C ARG A 753 12.99 -7.82 7.13
N GLN A 754 11.97 -7.65 6.30
CA GLN A 754 11.41 -8.73 5.49
C GLN A 754 12.47 -9.30 4.52
N LEU A 755 13.23 -8.44 3.84
CA LEU A 755 14.27 -8.87 2.90
C LEU A 755 15.49 -9.45 3.61
N ALA A 756 15.87 -8.92 4.76
CA ALA A 756 16.91 -9.49 5.61
C ALA A 756 16.54 -10.91 6.09
N GLN A 757 15.29 -11.11 6.53
CA GLN A 757 14.76 -12.43 6.89
C GLN A 757 14.75 -13.38 5.69
N LEU A 758 14.37 -12.88 4.50
CA LEU A 758 14.41 -13.66 3.28
C LEU A 758 15.86 -14.07 2.94
N ALA A 759 16.81 -13.14 3.01
CA ALA A 759 18.23 -13.40 2.77
C ALA A 759 18.78 -14.45 3.75
N ALA A 760 18.50 -14.33 5.05
CA ALA A 760 18.88 -15.33 6.05
C ALA A 760 18.26 -16.70 5.75
N GLY A 761 16.99 -16.74 5.33
CA GLY A 761 16.33 -17.96 4.87
C GLY A 761 17.01 -18.57 3.65
N ARG A 762 17.41 -17.75 2.66
CA ARG A 762 18.12 -18.20 1.46
C ARG A 762 19.52 -18.74 1.78
N ARG A 763 20.26 -18.10 2.69
CA ARG A 763 21.57 -18.61 3.16
C ARG A 763 21.46 -20.02 3.73
N ARG A 764 20.49 -20.24 4.63
CA ARG A 764 20.22 -21.58 5.20
C ARG A 764 19.90 -22.61 4.11
N GLN A 765 19.08 -22.22 3.14
CA GLN A 765 18.74 -23.10 2.01
C GLN A 765 19.95 -23.45 1.14
N VAL A 766 20.86 -22.50 0.91
CA VAL A 766 22.09 -22.77 0.15
C VAL A 766 23.03 -23.70 0.93
N LEU A 767 23.15 -23.53 2.25
CA LEU A 767 23.92 -24.45 3.10
C LEU A 767 23.33 -25.87 3.07
N ASP A 768 22.01 -25.98 3.20
CA ASP A 768 21.31 -27.27 3.08
C ASP A 768 21.50 -27.89 1.69
N LEU A 769 21.45 -27.09 0.62
CA LEU A 769 21.71 -27.57 -0.73
C LEU A 769 23.14 -28.10 -0.87
N ARG A 770 24.16 -27.43 -0.33
CA ARG A 770 25.55 -27.92 -0.41
C ARG A 770 25.67 -29.32 0.19
N TYR A 771 25.02 -29.58 1.32
CA TYR A 771 24.94 -30.92 1.90
C TYR A 771 24.32 -31.94 0.91
N TRP A 772 23.23 -31.55 0.23
CA TRP A 772 22.56 -32.42 -0.74
C TRP A 772 23.36 -32.63 -2.02
N LEU A 773 24.06 -31.63 -2.54
CA LEU A 773 24.91 -31.78 -3.72
C LEU A 773 25.98 -32.84 -3.47
N ARG A 774 26.60 -32.88 -2.28
CA ARG A 774 27.55 -33.95 -1.91
C ARG A 774 26.90 -35.30 -1.85
N ARG A 775 25.78 -35.38 -1.13
CA ARG A 775 25.06 -36.63 -0.91
C ARG A 775 24.51 -37.22 -2.22
N LEU A 776 24.17 -36.37 -3.18
CA LEU A 776 23.68 -36.75 -4.50
C LEU A 776 24.80 -36.85 -5.53
N GLY A 777 26.07 -36.56 -5.19
CA GLY A 777 27.20 -36.61 -6.12
C GLY A 777 27.04 -35.65 -7.31
N LEU A 778 26.62 -34.41 -7.05
CA LEU A 778 26.39 -33.34 -8.05
C LEU A 778 27.29 -32.12 -7.82
N GLU A 779 28.40 -32.27 -7.10
CA GLU A 779 29.30 -31.15 -6.78
C GLU A 779 30.21 -30.74 -7.94
N ASP A 780 30.54 -31.69 -8.82
CA ASP A 780 31.49 -31.50 -9.93
C ASP A 780 30.84 -30.93 -11.20
N GLU A 781 29.56 -30.55 -11.12
CA GLU A 781 28.85 -29.92 -12.23
C GLU A 781 29.44 -28.53 -12.55
N PRO A 782 29.35 -28.05 -13.80
CA PRO A 782 29.80 -26.71 -14.17
C PRO A 782 29.17 -25.62 -13.30
N ALA A 783 29.89 -24.51 -13.12
CA ALA A 783 29.44 -23.40 -12.27
C ALA A 783 28.03 -22.88 -12.64
N GLU A 784 27.72 -22.81 -13.94
CA GLU A 784 26.37 -22.42 -14.41
C GLU A 784 25.29 -23.43 -14.01
N SER A 785 25.59 -24.73 -14.12
CA SER A 785 24.70 -25.81 -13.71
C SER A 785 24.49 -25.83 -12.19
N LEU A 786 25.55 -25.64 -11.40
CA LEU A 786 25.47 -25.49 -9.94
C LEU A 786 24.59 -24.31 -9.53
N ARG A 787 24.74 -23.16 -10.22
CA ARG A 787 23.90 -21.98 -10.01
C ARG A 787 22.44 -22.29 -10.35
N ALA A 788 22.16 -22.86 -11.52
CA ALA A 788 20.80 -23.21 -11.95
C ALA A 788 20.13 -24.20 -10.99
N MET A 789 20.84 -25.23 -10.53
CA MET A 789 20.38 -26.17 -9.50
C MET A 789 20.08 -25.46 -8.18
N ALA A 790 20.91 -24.49 -7.78
CA ALA A 790 20.66 -23.70 -6.59
C ALA A 790 19.39 -22.86 -6.70
N LEU A 791 19.16 -22.21 -7.84
CA LEU A 791 17.91 -21.50 -8.11
C LEU A 791 16.71 -22.46 -8.05
N ALA A 792 16.81 -23.64 -8.67
CA ALA A 792 15.78 -24.66 -8.67
C ALA A 792 15.42 -25.13 -7.25
N TYR A 793 16.42 -25.39 -6.42
CA TYR A 793 16.23 -25.75 -5.01
C TYR A 793 15.55 -24.63 -4.21
N ILE A 794 16.00 -23.39 -4.41
CA ILE A 794 15.52 -22.20 -3.68
C ILE A 794 14.06 -21.87 -4.00
N VAL A 795 13.64 -22.02 -5.27
CA VAL A 795 12.24 -21.84 -5.67
C VAL A 795 11.38 -23.09 -5.45
N ASP A 796 11.99 -24.18 -4.98
CA ASP A 796 11.33 -25.48 -4.80
C ASP A 796 10.73 -26.02 -6.11
N HIS A 797 11.50 -25.89 -7.21
CA HIS A 797 11.16 -26.41 -8.52
C HIS A 797 10.95 -27.92 -8.45
N CYS A 798 9.89 -28.43 -9.09
CA CYS A 798 9.45 -29.83 -8.97
C CYS A 798 9.31 -30.34 -7.53
N ARG A 799 9.20 -29.43 -6.53
CA ARG A 799 9.22 -29.72 -5.10
C ARG A 799 10.51 -30.39 -4.59
N VAL A 800 11.63 -30.23 -5.28
CA VAL A 800 12.92 -30.85 -4.91
C VAL A 800 13.31 -30.53 -3.47
N ARG A 801 13.24 -29.26 -3.04
CA ARG A 801 13.58 -28.89 -1.67
C ARG A 801 12.62 -29.52 -0.67
N SER A 802 11.31 -29.38 -0.91
CA SER A 802 10.28 -29.97 -0.04
C SER A 802 10.45 -31.49 0.08
N LEU A 803 10.85 -32.18 -0.99
CA LEU A 803 11.11 -33.60 -1.02
C LEU A 803 12.33 -33.96 -0.16
N LEU A 804 13.46 -33.30 -0.41
CA LEU A 804 14.73 -33.49 0.32
C LEU A 804 14.60 -33.15 1.82
N GLU A 805 13.96 -32.03 2.15
CA GLU A 805 13.66 -31.67 3.55
C GLU A 805 12.77 -32.72 4.23
N SER A 806 11.82 -33.31 3.50
CA SER A 806 10.94 -34.36 4.03
C SER A 806 11.72 -35.65 4.29
N VAL A 807 12.61 -36.06 3.38
CA VAL A 807 13.51 -37.21 3.59
C VAL A 807 14.34 -36.99 4.85
N ARG A 808 15.03 -35.85 4.97
CA ARG A 808 15.86 -35.53 6.14
C ARG A 808 15.06 -35.43 7.44
N ALA A 809 13.83 -34.93 7.39
CA ALA A 809 12.95 -34.88 8.57
C ALA A 809 12.55 -36.29 9.04
N VAL A 810 12.22 -37.18 8.10
CA VAL A 810 11.92 -38.59 8.40
C VAL A 810 13.17 -39.29 8.95
N GLU A 811 14.32 -39.16 8.29
CA GLU A 811 15.61 -39.72 8.76
C GLU A 811 15.98 -39.26 10.16
N ARG A 812 15.89 -37.94 10.45
CA ARG A 812 16.18 -37.41 11.80
C ARG A 812 15.22 -37.90 12.85
N SER A 813 13.91 -37.95 12.52
CA SER A 813 12.92 -38.48 13.45
C SER A 813 13.15 -39.95 13.76
N TRP A 814 13.62 -40.69 12.76
CA TRP A 814 13.94 -42.09 12.88
C TRP A 814 15.22 -42.31 13.68
N ALA A 815 16.32 -41.60 13.38
CA ALA A 815 17.55 -41.66 14.17
C ALA A 815 17.27 -41.36 15.65
N PHE A 816 16.41 -40.37 15.92
CA PHE A 816 15.97 -40.06 17.28
C PHE A 816 15.16 -41.19 17.92
N ALA A 817 14.27 -41.85 17.17
CA ALA A 817 13.50 -42.99 17.65
C ALA A 817 14.38 -44.23 17.89
N ALA A 818 15.37 -44.48 17.02
CA ALA A 818 16.32 -45.59 17.14
C ALA A 818 17.27 -45.42 18.32
N THR A 819 17.69 -44.19 18.65
CA THR A 819 18.51 -43.91 19.84
C THR A 819 17.76 -44.00 21.16
N ARG A 820 16.42 -43.95 21.13
CA ARG A 820 15.59 -44.16 22.32
C ARG A 820 15.40 -45.66 22.52
N ASP A 821 16.38 -46.22 23.21
CA ASP A 821 16.46 -47.62 23.55
C ASP A 821 15.16 -48.14 24.20
N SER A 822 14.76 -49.34 23.81
CA SER A 822 13.43 -49.94 24.07
C SER A 822 13.12 -50.14 25.57
N ALA A 823 14.14 -50.07 26.43
CA ALA A 823 14.05 -50.29 27.87
C ALA A 823 13.55 -49.05 28.67
N ALA A 824 13.90 -47.83 28.25
CA ALA A 824 13.44 -46.61 28.92
C ALA A 824 11.96 -46.31 28.59
N GLN A 825 11.51 -46.75 27.43
CA GLN A 825 10.17 -46.50 26.91
C GLN A 825 9.12 -47.47 27.46
N GLN A 826 9.47 -48.74 27.73
CA GLN A 826 8.58 -49.66 28.47
C GLN A 826 8.30 -49.17 29.90
N ARG A 827 9.23 -48.43 30.53
CA ARG A 827 9.01 -47.82 31.86
C ARG A 827 8.09 -46.60 31.80
N THR A 828 8.23 -45.74 30.78
CA THR A 828 7.38 -44.56 30.62
C THR A 828 6.00 -44.87 30.05
N GLU A 829 5.81 -45.90 29.21
CA GLU A 829 4.48 -46.33 28.77
C GLU A 829 3.65 -46.92 29.92
N ARG A 830 4.28 -47.63 30.87
CA ARG A 830 3.63 -48.08 32.11
C ARG A 830 3.24 -46.93 33.06
N GLU A 831 3.92 -45.77 32.98
CA GLU A 831 3.57 -44.56 33.76
C GLU A 831 2.58 -43.64 33.03
N VAL A 832 2.64 -43.53 31.70
CA VAL A 832 1.76 -42.67 30.90
C VAL A 832 0.36 -43.26 30.74
N ASP A 833 0.21 -44.60 30.74
CA ASP A 833 -1.12 -45.23 30.85
C ASP A 833 -1.73 -45.10 32.25
N ARG A 834 -0.94 -44.68 33.27
CA ARG A 834 -1.43 -44.35 34.62
C ARG A 834 -1.66 -42.86 34.85
N ALA A 835 -1.23 -41.98 33.95
CA ALA A 835 -1.47 -40.54 34.07
C ALA A 835 -2.92 -40.19 33.67
N PRO A 836 -3.77 -39.68 34.60
CA PRO A 836 -5.15 -39.38 34.29
C PRO A 836 -5.21 -38.24 33.27
N ARG A 837 -5.85 -38.50 32.12
CA ARG A 837 -6.17 -37.54 31.06
C ARG A 837 -7.10 -36.42 31.57
N ARG A 838 -6.59 -35.52 32.42
CA ARG A 838 -7.27 -34.31 32.89
C ARG A 838 -6.76 -33.10 32.10
N GLY A 839 -7.11 -33.05 30.82
CA GLY A 839 -6.91 -31.86 29.99
C GLY A 839 -8.25 -31.18 29.74
N ALA A 840 -8.36 -29.92 30.17
CA ALA A 840 -9.31 -28.79 29.96
C ALA A 840 -10.52 -28.85 28.98
N TRP A 841 -10.73 -29.93 28.24
CA TRP A 841 -11.82 -30.12 27.28
C TRP A 841 -12.95 -31.02 27.80
N GLY A 842 -12.80 -31.59 29.01
CA GLY A 842 -13.83 -32.40 29.69
C GLY A 842 -15.20 -31.73 29.77
N PRO A 843 -15.32 -30.48 30.27
CA PRO A 843 -16.64 -29.85 30.42
C PRO A 843 -17.25 -29.44 29.07
N LEU A 844 -16.45 -29.06 28.08
CA LEU A 844 -16.94 -28.73 26.73
C LEU A 844 -17.41 -29.97 25.95
N LYS A 845 -16.77 -31.13 26.16
CA LYS A 845 -17.22 -32.41 25.58
C LYS A 845 -18.49 -32.95 26.24
N ALA A 846 -18.70 -32.68 27.53
CA ALA A 846 -19.93 -33.02 28.23
C ALA A 846 -21.11 -32.16 27.74
N VAL A 847 -20.91 -30.85 27.59
CA VAL A 847 -21.97 -29.93 27.10
C VAL A 847 -22.29 -30.19 25.62
N ALA A 848 -21.29 -30.42 24.77
CA ALA A 848 -21.52 -30.77 23.36
C ALA A 848 -22.11 -32.18 23.16
N GLY A 849 -21.80 -33.10 24.07
CA GLY A 849 -22.37 -34.46 24.06
C GLY A 849 -23.80 -34.55 24.59
N ALA A 850 -24.23 -33.58 25.40
CA ALA A 850 -25.59 -33.52 25.95
C ALA A 850 -26.58 -32.76 25.05
N MET A 851 -26.13 -31.75 24.28
CA MET A 851 -27.03 -30.96 23.43
C MET A 851 -27.24 -31.50 22.02
N LEU A 852 -26.34 -32.35 21.52
CA LEU A 852 -26.40 -32.87 20.16
C LEU A 852 -25.95 -34.33 20.21
N GLY A 853 -26.84 -35.29 19.91
CA GLY A 853 -26.53 -36.70 19.68
C GLY A 853 -25.65 -36.93 18.43
N ALA A 854 -24.58 -36.15 18.30
CA ALA A 854 -23.74 -35.98 17.12
C ALA A 854 -22.24 -36.20 17.44
N LYS A 855 -21.94 -37.01 18.46
CA LYS A 855 -20.55 -37.43 18.75
C LYS A 855 -19.90 -38.10 17.53
N ASP A 856 -20.66 -38.88 16.77
CA ASP A 856 -20.13 -39.56 15.58
C ASP A 856 -20.01 -38.63 14.37
N VAL A 857 -20.87 -37.63 14.21
CA VAL A 857 -20.82 -36.70 13.08
C VAL A 857 -19.61 -35.75 13.18
N LEU A 858 -19.25 -35.31 14.39
CA LEU A 858 -18.13 -34.40 14.62
C LEU A 858 -16.76 -35.11 14.64
N LEU A 859 -16.70 -36.38 15.02
CA LEU A 859 -15.44 -37.15 15.09
C LEU A 859 -15.09 -37.91 13.80
N ARG A 860 -16.07 -38.19 12.93
CA ARG A 860 -15.86 -38.76 11.58
C ARG A 860 -14.76 -38.08 10.76
N PRO A 861 -14.71 -36.74 10.61
CA PRO A 861 -13.64 -36.10 9.83
C PRO A 861 -12.26 -36.25 10.47
N PHE A 862 -12.16 -36.41 11.79
CA PHE A 862 -10.88 -36.59 12.48
C PHE A 862 -10.36 -38.03 12.30
N ARG A 863 -11.23 -39.04 12.48
CA ARG A 863 -10.88 -40.45 12.22
C ARG A 863 -10.46 -40.65 10.76
N PHE A 864 -11.20 -40.07 9.81
CA PHE A 864 -10.87 -40.17 8.39
C PHE A 864 -9.52 -39.52 8.04
N ARG A 865 -9.21 -38.35 8.63
CA ARG A 865 -7.90 -37.70 8.44
C ARG A 865 -6.75 -38.52 9.02
N ARG A 866 -6.96 -39.15 10.18
CA ARG A 866 -5.95 -40.00 10.82
C ARG A 866 -5.71 -41.28 10.01
N GLN A 867 -6.76 -42.00 9.61
CA GLN A 867 -6.64 -43.19 8.76
C GLN A 867 -5.97 -42.87 7.42
N ARG A 868 -6.32 -41.75 6.79
CA ARG A 868 -5.65 -41.30 5.56
C ARG A 868 -4.17 -41.05 5.79
N PHE A 869 -3.80 -40.47 6.93
CA PHE A 869 -2.40 -40.24 7.30
C PHE A 869 -1.67 -41.55 7.60
N GLU A 870 -2.28 -42.48 8.34
CA GLU A 870 -1.70 -43.80 8.64
C GLU A 870 -1.38 -44.54 7.34
N ARG A 871 -2.30 -44.56 6.36
CA ARG A 871 -2.04 -45.11 5.01
C ARG A 871 -0.91 -44.39 4.26
N GLN A 872 -0.81 -43.06 4.42
CA GLN A 872 0.29 -42.29 3.83
C GLN A 872 1.63 -42.61 4.49
N ALA A 873 1.63 -42.80 5.81
CA ALA A 873 2.82 -43.15 6.58
C ALA A 873 3.29 -44.58 6.27
N GLU A 874 2.36 -45.54 6.17
CA GLU A 874 2.65 -46.91 5.72
C GLU A 874 3.29 -46.93 4.33
N ARG A 875 2.78 -46.12 3.40
CA ARG A 875 3.41 -45.93 2.08
C ARG A 875 4.83 -45.38 2.19
N VAL A 876 5.06 -44.37 3.02
CA VAL A 876 6.42 -43.84 3.22
C VAL A 876 7.34 -44.91 3.82
N LEU A 877 6.87 -45.72 4.77
CA LEU A 877 7.65 -46.80 5.37
C LEU A 877 7.96 -47.95 4.39
N ALA A 878 7.28 -48.01 3.24
CA ALA A 878 7.57 -48.99 2.20
C ALA A 878 8.74 -48.61 1.29
N TYR A 879 9.34 -47.42 1.45
CA TYR A 879 10.50 -47.03 0.65
C TYR A 879 11.72 -47.91 0.94
N PRO A 880 12.53 -48.30 -0.07
CA PRO A 880 13.68 -49.19 0.10
C PRO A 880 14.71 -48.70 1.13
N TRP A 881 14.98 -47.39 1.17
CA TRP A 881 15.92 -46.79 2.12
C TRP A 881 15.40 -46.79 3.58
N LEU A 882 14.11 -47.09 3.78
CA LEU A 882 13.48 -47.34 5.09
C LEU A 882 13.23 -48.84 5.34
N ALA A 883 13.51 -49.73 4.38
CA ALA A 883 13.16 -51.15 4.48
C ALA A 883 13.95 -51.91 5.55
N ASN A 884 15.13 -51.40 5.96
CA ASN A 884 15.95 -51.99 7.02
C ASN A 884 15.39 -51.73 8.43
N ILE A 885 14.20 -51.13 8.54
CA ILE A 885 13.57 -50.78 9.81
C ILE A 885 12.75 -51.96 10.36
N PRO A 886 12.93 -52.33 11.65
CA PRO A 886 12.10 -53.34 12.29
C PRO A 886 10.61 -52.93 12.28
N ARG A 887 9.76 -53.82 11.74
CA ARG A 887 8.30 -53.60 11.64
C ARG A 887 7.64 -53.27 12.99
N GLY A 888 8.21 -53.74 14.10
CA GLY A 888 7.72 -53.48 15.46
C GLY A 888 7.70 -51.98 15.85
N CYS A 889 8.55 -51.16 15.24
CA CYS A 889 8.66 -49.74 15.55
C CYS A 889 7.69 -48.85 14.74
N HIS A 890 7.04 -49.40 13.69
CA HIS A 890 6.19 -48.63 12.78
C HIS A 890 5.02 -47.93 13.49
N PRO A 891 4.25 -48.57 14.39
CA PRO A 891 3.07 -47.93 15.01
C PRO A 891 3.44 -46.72 15.87
N GLN A 892 4.56 -46.82 16.60
CA GLN A 892 5.06 -45.75 17.46
C GLN A 892 5.54 -44.55 16.64
N TRP A 893 6.29 -44.81 15.56
CA TRP A 893 6.74 -43.76 14.66
C TRP A 893 5.55 -43.07 13.97
N ILE A 894 4.55 -43.81 13.49
CA ILE A 894 3.34 -43.24 12.88
C ILE A 894 2.61 -42.33 13.88
N ARG A 895 2.51 -42.76 15.14
CA ARG A 895 1.92 -41.93 16.21
C ARG A 895 2.72 -40.64 16.44
N GLN A 896 4.04 -40.73 16.52
CA GLN A 896 4.91 -39.57 16.69
C GLN A 896 4.85 -38.61 15.49
N ALA A 897 4.83 -39.16 14.27
CA ALA A 897 4.70 -38.41 13.03
C ALA A 897 3.32 -37.73 12.92
N TRP A 898 2.27 -38.36 13.45
CA TRP A 898 0.97 -37.70 13.59
C TRP A 898 1.04 -36.55 14.59
N GLU A 899 1.65 -36.72 15.76
CA GLU A 899 1.70 -35.71 16.81
C GLU A 899 2.56 -34.48 16.43
N ARG A 900 3.63 -34.68 15.64
CA ARG A 900 4.53 -33.61 15.20
C ARG A 900 4.10 -33.02 13.84
N PRO A 901 3.73 -31.72 13.75
CA PRO A 901 3.19 -31.15 12.52
C PRO A 901 4.18 -31.15 11.35
N GLU A 902 5.48 -31.00 11.63
CA GLU A 902 6.54 -31.02 10.61
C GLU A 902 6.68 -32.41 9.96
N LEU A 903 6.72 -33.47 10.78
CA LEU A 903 6.75 -34.86 10.29
C LEU A 903 5.47 -35.22 9.57
N ARG A 904 4.32 -34.76 10.07
CA ARG A 904 3.05 -34.98 9.39
C ARG A 904 3.06 -34.40 7.97
N LYS A 905 3.62 -33.20 7.80
CA LYS A 905 3.78 -32.55 6.50
C LYS A 905 4.82 -33.28 5.63
N ALA A 906 5.92 -33.75 6.21
CA ALA A 906 6.95 -34.51 5.51
C ALA A 906 6.38 -35.82 4.94
N VAL A 907 5.66 -36.58 5.76
CA VAL A 907 4.98 -37.82 5.36
C VAL A 907 3.94 -37.55 4.27
N GLN A 908 3.12 -36.51 4.42
CA GLN A 908 2.15 -36.13 3.38
C GLN A 908 2.82 -35.76 2.06
N THR A 909 3.97 -35.09 2.12
CA THR A 909 4.74 -34.70 0.94
C THR A 909 5.29 -35.95 0.26
N LEU A 910 6.01 -36.81 0.98
CA LEU A 910 6.57 -38.06 0.46
C LEU A 910 5.51 -39.02 -0.07
N ALA A 911 4.34 -39.10 0.59
CA ALA A 911 3.25 -39.94 0.14
C ALA A 911 2.55 -39.42 -1.13
N CYS A 912 2.67 -38.14 -1.45
CA CYS A 912 2.22 -37.60 -2.74
C CYS A 912 3.15 -37.99 -3.91
N PHE A 913 4.39 -38.39 -3.62
CA PHE A 913 5.40 -38.81 -4.58
C PHE A 913 5.56 -40.34 -4.68
N PHE A 914 4.64 -41.10 -4.08
CA PHE A 914 4.71 -42.57 -3.98
C PHE A 914 4.72 -43.33 -5.34
N LEU A 915 4.64 -42.63 -6.47
CA LEU A 915 4.78 -43.26 -7.79
C LEU A 915 6.24 -43.54 -8.15
N THR A 916 7.21 -42.91 -7.49
CA THR A 916 8.63 -43.17 -7.69
C THR A 916 9.17 -44.06 -6.56
N PRO A 917 9.98 -45.09 -6.86
CA PRO A 917 10.51 -46.00 -5.85
C PRO A 917 11.57 -45.36 -4.94
N ASP A 918 12.19 -44.26 -5.37
CA ASP A 918 13.19 -43.53 -4.58
C ASP A 918 13.02 -42.00 -4.71
N PRO A 919 12.62 -41.29 -3.63
CA PRO A 919 12.49 -39.84 -3.64
C PRO A 919 13.84 -39.11 -3.78
N LEU A 920 14.96 -39.74 -3.41
CA LEU A 920 16.30 -39.16 -3.61
C LEU A 920 16.71 -39.24 -5.08
N ALA A 921 16.42 -40.36 -5.76
CA ALA A 921 16.59 -40.48 -7.20
C ALA A 921 15.74 -39.44 -7.94
N GLU A 922 14.45 -39.26 -7.58
CA GLU A 922 13.60 -38.25 -8.22
C GLU A 922 14.14 -36.82 -8.01
N ALA A 923 14.62 -36.50 -6.80
CA ALA A 923 15.27 -35.21 -6.54
C ALA A 923 16.57 -35.04 -7.34
N ARG A 924 17.38 -36.09 -7.45
CA ARG A 924 18.61 -36.11 -8.26
C ARG A 924 18.28 -35.91 -9.73
N ASP A 925 17.33 -36.65 -10.28
CA ASP A 925 16.92 -36.56 -11.68
C ASP A 925 16.39 -35.17 -12.03
N ALA A 926 15.59 -34.57 -11.12
CA ALA A 926 15.10 -33.21 -11.30
C ALA A 926 16.23 -32.16 -11.29
N LEU A 927 17.23 -32.31 -10.41
CA LEU A 927 18.41 -31.42 -10.38
C LEU A 927 19.33 -31.65 -11.58
N GLN A 928 19.56 -32.89 -11.98
CA GLN A 928 20.32 -33.24 -13.18
C GLN A 928 19.64 -32.74 -14.45
N ALA A 929 18.31 -32.81 -14.54
CA ALA A 929 17.56 -32.22 -15.66
C ALA A 929 17.79 -30.70 -15.76
N VAL A 930 17.91 -30.01 -14.62
CA VAL A 930 18.28 -28.59 -14.58
C VAL A 930 19.75 -28.38 -14.95
N ALA A 931 20.66 -29.24 -14.49
CA ALA A 931 22.08 -29.17 -14.80
C ALA A 931 22.39 -29.43 -16.29
N ARG A 932 21.59 -30.28 -16.95
CA ARG A 932 21.70 -30.58 -18.40
C ARG A 932 21.29 -29.40 -19.29
N ASP A 933 20.37 -28.56 -18.83
CA ASP A 933 19.91 -27.37 -19.55
C ASP A 933 19.79 -26.15 -18.62
N PRO A 934 20.93 -25.54 -18.23
CA PRO A 934 20.94 -24.38 -17.34
C PRO A 934 20.53 -23.08 -18.07
N ALA A 935 20.62 -23.04 -19.40
CA ALA A 935 20.44 -21.81 -20.19
C ALA A 935 19.07 -21.11 -19.98
N PRO A 936 17.92 -21.81 -19.87
CA PRO A 936 16.63 -21.17 -19.55
C PRO A 936 16.60 -20.49 -18.17
N TRP A 937 17.38 -20.98 -17.20
CA TRP A 937 17.49 -20.38 -15.87
C TRP A 937 18.32 -19.11 -15.91
N THR A 938 19.49 -19.18 -16.56
CA THR A 938 20.37 -18.03 -16.79
C THR A 938 19.63 -16.94 -17.57
N ARG A 939 18.98 -17.27 -18.69
CA ARG A 939 18.22 -16.30 -19.50
C ARG A 939 17.16 -15.58 -18.68
N GLN A 940 16.37 -16.31 -17.90
CA GLN A 940 15.32 -15.70 -17.07
C GLN A 940 15.86 -14.85 -15.93
N LEU A 941 16.97 -15.27 -15.33
CA LEU A 941 17.67 -14.48 -14.34
C LEU A 941 18.13 -13.16 -14.95
N VAL A 942 18.81 -13.20 -16.10
CA VAL A 942 19.29 -12.02 -16.83
C VAL A 942 18.14 -11.09 -17.24
N VAL A 943 17.05 -11.63 -17.79
CA VAL A 943 15.86 -10.82 -18.14
C VAL A 943 15.24 -10.18 -16.90
N LEU A 944 15.15 -10.92 -15.78
CA LEU A 944 14.64 -10.37 -14.51
C LEU A 944 15.54 -9.24 -13.98
N ARG A 945 16.86 -9.43 -14.02
CA ARG A 945 17.86 -8.41 -13.65
C ARG A 945 17.74 -7.18 -14.54
N ALA A 946 17.59 -7.38 -15.86
CA ALA A 946 17.39 -6.31 -16.82
C ALA A 946 16.13 -5.50 -16.53
N VAL A 947 14.96 -6.16 -16.43
CA VAL A 947 13.68 -5.47 -16.15
C VAL A 947 13.68 -4.78 -14.79
N GLN A 948 14.31 -5.38 -13.77
CA GLN A 948 14.46 -4.74 -12.46
C GLN A 948 15.38 -3.52 -12.52
N THR A 949 16.50 -3.60 -13.21
CA THR A 949 17.42 -2.47 -13.39
C THR A 949 16.77 -1.35 -14.23
N LEU A 950 16.03 -1.69 -15.28
CA LEU A 950 15.22 -0.72 -16.02
C LEU A 950 14.20 0.00 -15.12
N SER A 951 13.61 -0.69 -14.15
CA SER A 951 12.69 -0.05 -13.18
C SER A 951 13.40 0.87 -12.18
N VAL A 952 14.68 0.64 -11.87
CA VAL A 952 15.53 1.55 -11.09
C VAL A 952 15.80 2.82 -11.89
N LEU A 953 16.26 2.66 -13.13
CA LEU A 953 16.60 3.78 -14.02
C LEU A 953 15.37 4.61 -14.37
N ASP A 954 14.22 3.97 -14.59
CA ASP A 954 12.94 4.66 -14.81
C ASP A 954 12.54 5.50 -13.58
N LEU A 955 12.74 4.98 -12.36
CA LEU A 955 12.45 5.75 -11.15
C LEU A 955 13.41 6.94 -11.01
N GLN A 956 14.72 6.72 -11.15
CA GLN A 956 15.74 7.76 -11.07
C GLN A 956 15.53 8.85 -12.12
N LEU A 957 15.27 8.46 -13.38
CA LEU A 957 14.98 9.39 -14.47
C LEU A 957 13.87 10.36 -14.14
N TYR A 958 12.76 9.88 -13.58
CA TYR A 958 11.66 10.75 -13.21
C TYR A 958 11.98 11.63 -12.01
N CYS A 959 12.71 11.14 -11.02
CA CYS A 959 13.15 11.95 -9.88
C CYS A 959 14.05 13.10 -10.36
N ASP A 960 15.08 12.79 -11.15
CA ASP A 960 16.06 13.75 -11.66
C ASP A 960 15.41 14.78 -12.57
N LEU A 961 14.57 14.32 -13.50
CA LEU A 961 13.92 15.18 -14.47
C LEU A 961 12.96 16.16 -13.79
N VAL A 962 12.17 15.69 -12.81
CA VAL A 962 11.27 16.57 -12.05
C VAL A 962 12.04 17.54 -11.16
N ALA A 963 13.14 17.10 -10.55
CA ALA A 963 14.01 17.93 -9.74
C ALA A 963 14.63 19.08 -10.57
N ARG A 964 15.25 18.74 -11.72
CA ARG A 964 15.93 19.68 -12.61
C ARG A 964 14.96 20.66 -13.25
N LEU A 965 13.94 20.15 -13.96
CA LEU A 965 12.98 21.03 -14.65
C LEU A 965 12.18 21.89 -13.67
N GLY A 966 11.86 21.36 -12.49
CA GLY A 966 11.18 22.11 -11.43
C GLY A 966 12.08 23.08 -10.68
N ARG A 967 13.40 23.07 -10.92
CA ARG A 967 14.41 23.86 -10.19
C ARG A 967 14.16 23.84 -8.69
N TYR A 968 13.98 22.65 -8.15
CA TYR A 968 13.91 22.51 -6.71
C TYR A 968 15.31 22.78 -6.13
N PRO A 969 15.44 23.53 -5.03
CA PRO A 969 16.73 23.72 -4.40
C PRO A 969 17.35 22.35 -4.11
N GLU A 970 18.61 22.18 -4.50
CA GLU A 970 19.37 20.98 -4.16
C GLU A 970 19.37 20.88 -2.65
N ASN A 971 18.76 19.81 -2.13
CA ASN A 971 18.64 19.65 -0.70
C ASN A 971 20.03 19.25 -0.18
N PRO A 972 20.75 20.10 0.59
CA PRO A 972 22.12 19.81 1.05
C PRO A 972 22.17 18.59 1.99
N SER A 973 21.01 18.09 2.42
CA SER A 973 20.81 16.93 3.29
C SER A 973 20.24 15.70 2.57
N ALA A 974 19.80 15.82 1.32
CA ALA A 974 19.68 14.62 0.49
C ALA A 974 21.11 14.09 0.41
N PRO A 975 21.37 12.80 0.71
CA PRO A 975 22.66 12.24 0.31
C PRO A 975 22.80 12.67 -1.14
N GLU A 976 23.91 13.32 -1.49
CA GLU A 976 24.27 13.44 -2.89
C GLU A 976 23.88 12.09 -3.48
N LEU A 977 22.95 12.09 -4.44
CA LEU A 977 22.82 10.99 -5.37
C LEU A 977 24.10 11.08 -6.20
N THR A 978 25.24 10.93 -5.51
CA THR A 978 26.58 10.85 -6.01
C THR A 978 26.45 9.72 -6.99
N ALA A 979 26.84 10.06 -8.22
CA ALA A 979 27.06 9.12 -9.28
C ALA A 979 27.49 7.78 -8.67
N TYR A 980 26.82 6.70 -9.07
CA TYR A 980 27.40 5.37 -8.97
C TYR A 980 28.92 5.54 -9.14
N PRO A 981 29.76 5.22 -8.13
CA PRO A 981 31.19 5.25 -8.34
C PRO A 981 31.44 4.31 -9.51
N VAL A 982 31.86 4.91 -10.63
CA VAL A 982 32.17 4.24 -11.89
C VAL A 982 33.29 3.24 -11.66
#